data_AF-A0A3B1DGL6-F1
#
_entry.id   AF-A0A3B1DGL6-F1
#
_cell.length_a   1.000
_cell.length_b   1.000
_cell.length_c   1.000
_cell.angle_alpha   90.00
_cell.angle_beta   90.00
_cell.angle_gamma   90.00
#
_symmetry.space_group_name_H-M   'P 1'
#
loop_
_entity.id
_entity.type
_entity.pdbx_description
1 polymer ?
#
loop_
_entity_poly.entity_id
_entity_poly.type
_entity_poly.pdbx_seq_one_letter_code
_entity_poly.pdbx_strand_id
1 'polypeptide(L)'
;MKKLLGILIALILVSGIFAGGYFYFQKYKKALPIEEVLPEGVLFYTKMSNVQSNVKKLESNALWQSIMNLDYILLENEGMISEQQSTFIEVLKNNFSNSINTPLFQKIFGQEIALAVYPFTIDFTRLANITAGLSPDVIEEIFSTAILVTRVAPEVQFAEFMIQMWEGKSKSEVSFEKKEYKNRIIHVVTVPDISINVGFTRMEDLLVVGIGVKSIQRVIDGIESKKDFLETDPSYKIAQKKFFAKADTRGYVDVEKVTGLIKKEAARFIDIMQKKRNVQKSEVSTVKTQMKEFFKKVEGLTLFGFSSHWGEVTRQKYALFFDKNQIDEDIALLYTCPSEENATIRFIPESIVGYQWSNCFNLNYYWSQIKKEINKPTGSEEDISPMVRIKATERALGVSIEMDILPIFGDEIGGYISGMQFVAVPMVGEFPIPEIVLFLEADDLNKAEKVLKKVTTNPFVVLQEEDYKDVSIHYAALPLGASVEPAYCFIDKYLLIGLNRNVLKRSIDVYHDAAASIEKDKDFKEFFLSKEKKARSMQFVKMDALMQNTREVIDWSMQWLLQQDKSKSAFKSGAEHRLVDIENNIAEGQGALENFMEQVTVLDDEILKLESVGENIEVKQEELRQLKEREILQKKELEDLQMQKKEQTEMLQGYQDNTQGARQRQIFFDEILYPVLDGLESIKILGGKTTVDSGVMESESFLK
;
A
#
# COMPACT_ATOMS: atom_id res chain seq x y z
N MET A 1 -44.19 70.88 -6.60
CA MET A 1 -42.92 70.19 -6.90
C MET A 1 -42.12 69.78 -5.65
N LYS A 2 -41.83 70.66 -4.67
CA LYS A 2 -41.02 70.29 -3.48
C LYS A 2 -41.57 69.12 -2.63
N LYS A 3 -42.90 68.98 -2.50
CA LYS A 3 -43.54 67.86 -1.76
C LYS A 3 -43.44 66.51 -2.49
N LEU A 4 -43.53 66.51 -3.83
CA LEU A 4 -43.39 65.31 -4.66
C LEU A 4 -41.94 64.79 -4.67
N LEU A 5 -40.96 65.70 -4.71
CA LEU A 5 -39.54 65.34 -4.63
C LEU A 5 -39.17 64.72 -3.28
N GLY A 6 -39.72 65.26 -2.18
CA GLY A 6 -39.53 64.69 -0.83
C GLY A 6 -40.12 63.28 -0.68
N ILE A 7 -41.30 63.03 -1.26
CA ILE A 7 -41.94 61.70 -1.27
C ILE A 7 -41.13 60.71 -2.11
N LEU A 8 -40.60 61.14 -3.26
CA LEU A 8 -39.76 60.30 -4.12
C LEU A 8 -38.45 59.91 -3.42
N ILE A 9 -37.79 60.86 -2.75
CA ILE A 9 -36.56 60.61 -1.99
C ILE A 9 -36.82 59.67 -0.80
N ALA A 10 -37.94 59.82 -0.11
CA ALA A 10 -38.35 58.92 0.96
C ALA A 10 -38.63 57.50 0.44
N LEU A 11 -39.29 57.35 -0.72
CA LEU A 11 -39.52 56.05 -1.36
C LEU A 11 -38.22 55.37 -1.82
N ILE A 12 -37.25 56.14 -2.33
CA ILE A 12 -35.92 55.63 -2.71
C ILE A 12 -35.12 55.18 -1.49
N LEU A 13 -35.18 55.94 -0.38
CA LEU A 13 -34.53 55.54 0.88
C LEU A 13 -35.17 54.30 1.50
N VAL A 14 -36.51 54.23 1.52
CA VAL A 14 -37.23 53.06 2.03
C VAL A 14 -36.97 51.84 1.15
N SER A 15 -37.05 51.96 -0.17
CA SER A 15 -36.69 50.85 -1.08
C SER A 15 -35.21 50.45 -0.99
N GLY A 16 -34.30 51.39 -0.75
CA GLY A 16 -32.89 51.12 -0.50
C GLY A 16 -32.64 50.37 0.82
N ILE A 17 -33.38 50.69 1.89
CA ILE A 17 -33.31 49.97 3.18
C ILE A 17 -33.96 48.59 3.06
N PHE A 18 -35.08 48.45 2.35
CA PHE A 18 -35.71 47.16 2.10
C PHE A 18 -34.86 46.28 1.17
N ALA A 19 -34.25 46.84 0.12
CA ALA A 19 -33.34 46.11 -0.77
C ALA A 19 -32.03 45.75 -0.05
N GLY A 20 -31.43 46.70 0.68
CA GLY A 20 -30.23 46.47 1.50
C GLY A 20 -30.50 45.46 2.61
N GLY A 21 -31.65 45.55 3.27
CA GLY A 21 -32.12 44.58 4.25
C GLY A 21 -32.41 43.22 3.63
N TYR A 22 -33.03 43.14 2.46
CA TYR A 22 -33.30 41.89 1.74
C TYR A 22 -32.01 41.22 1.27
N PHE A 23 -31.05 41.97 0.70
CA PHE A 23 -29.73 41.46 0.33
C PHE A 23 -28.90 41.08 1.55
N TYR A 24 -29.00 41.82 2.66
CA TYR A 24 -28.38 41.45 3.93
C TYR A 24 -29.02 40.16 4.48
N PHE A 25 -30.34 40.05 4.56
CA PHE A 25 -31.04 38.85 5.03
C PHE A 25 -30.83 37.63 4.11
N GLN A 26 -30.73 37.81 2.79
CA GLN A 26 -30.35 36.72 1.89
C GLN A 26 -28.88 36.31 2.05
N LYS A 27 -27.97 37.28 2.21
CA LYS A 27 -26.53 37.03 2.42
C LYS A 27 -26.23 36.41 3.81
N TYR A 28 -27.10 36.65 4.79
CA TYR A 28 -27.00 36.15 6.16
C TYR A 28 -28.04 35.08 6.54
N LYS A 29 -28.85 34.58 5.59
CA LYS A 29 -29.69 33.40 5.86
C LYS A 29 -28.72 32.26 6.13
N LYS A 30 -28.61 31.85 7.39
CA LYS A 30 -27.70 30.78 7.81
C LYS A 30 -28.03 29.57 6.95
N ALA A 31 -27.09 29.18 6.08
CA ALA A 31 -27.27 28.05 5.19
C ALA A 31 -27.66 26.83 6.03
N LEU A 32 -28.70 26.11 5.61
CA LEU A 32 -29.22 24.97 6.35
C LEU A 32 -28.10 23.91 6.46
N PRO A 33 -27.62 23.57 7.67
CA PRO A 33 -26.60 22.54 7.82
C PRO A 33 -27.12 21.20 7.30
N ILE A 34 -26.27 20.44 6.60
CA ILE A 34 -26.66 19.11 6.08
C ILE A 34 -27.07 18.19 7.23
N GLU A 35 -26.41 18.33 8.38
CA GLU A 35 -26.70 17.56 9.59
C GLU A 35 -28.05 17.87 10.24
N GLU A 36 -28.69 18.99 9.89
CA GLU A 36 -30.06 19.34 10.30
C GLU A 36 -31.13 18.75 9.35
N VAL A 37 -30.73 18.16 8.23
CA VAL A 37 -31.63 17.49 7.27
C VAL A 37 -31.56 15.98 7.41
N LEU A 38 -30.38 15.44 7.68
CA LEU A 38 -30.19 14.01 7.84
C LEU A 38 -30.81 13.51 9.16
N PRO A 39 -31.65 12.46 9.13
CA PRO A 39 -32.12 11.79 10.33
C PRO A 39 -31.01 11.22 11.22
N GLU A 40 -31.30 10.99 12.50
CA GLU A 40 -30.39 10.28 13.42
C GLU A 40 -30.21 8.79 13.04
N GLY A 41 -29.27 8.10 13.72
CA GLY A 41 -29.09 6.66 13.53
C GLY A 41 -28.28 6.29 12.29
N VAL A 42 -27.48 7.22 11.78
CA VAL A 42 -26.53 6.98 10.70
C VAL A 42 -25.42 6.01 11.17
N LEU A 43 -25.12 5.01 10.35
CA LEU A 43 -24.00 4.08 10.56
C LEU A 43 -22.68 4.65 10.08
N PHE A 44 -22.72 5.30 8.92
CA PHE A 44 -21.57 5.92 8.27
C PHE A 44 -21.98 7.30 7.76
N TYR A 45 -21.25 8.32 8.16
CA TYR A 45 -21.43 9.68 7.67
C TYR A 45 -20.10 10.20 7.16
N THR A 46 -20.09 10.85 6.00
CA THR A 46 -18.98 11.67 5.53
C THR A 46 -19.51 12.92 4.88
N LYS A 47 -18.81 14.04 5.07
CA LYS A 47 -19.06 15.34 4.45
C LYS A 47 -17.76 15.88 3.91
N MET A 48 -17.79 16.34 2.67
CA MET A 48 -16.72 17.11 2.04
C MET A 48 -17.26 18.50 1.72
N SER A 49 -16.53 19.51 2.16
CA SER A 49 -16.79 20.94 1.94
C SER A 49 -15.76 21.48 0.96
N ASN A 50 -16.07 22.58 0.28
CA ASN A 50 -15.21 23.19 -0.74
C ASN A 50 -14.78 22.18 -1.82
N VAL A 51 -15.67 21.27 -2.22
CA VAL A 51 -15.38 20.15 -3.12
C VAL A 51 -14.68 20.63 -4.39
N GLN A 52 -15.16 21.69 -5.03
CA GLN A 52 -14.54 22.24 -6.23
C GLN A 52 -13.08 22.65 -5.99
N SER A 53 -12.80 23.33 -4.87
CA SER A 53 -11.44 23.74 -4.54
C SER A 53 -10.55 22.54 -4.25
N ASN A 54 -11.06 21.53 -3.56
CA ASN A 54 -10.28 20.35 -3.18
C ASN A 54 -10.00 19.46 -4.39
N VAL A 55 -10.97 19.31 -5.30
CA VAL A 55 -10.75 18.58 -6.55
C VAL A 55 -9.73 19.31 -7.42
N LYS A 56 -9.79 20.64 -7.53
CA LYS A 56 -8.75 21.41 -8.24
C LYS A 56 -7.37 21.24 -7.62
N LYS A 57 -7.27 21.21 -6.29
CA LYS A 57 -6.00 20.94 -5.59
C LYS A 57 -5.48 19.54 -5.90
N LEU A 58 -6.35 18.53 -5.87
CA LEU A 58 -6.02 17.16 -6.25
C LEU A 58 -5.55 17.09 -7.71
N GLU A 59 -6.29 17.68 -8.63
CA GLU A 59 -5.91 17.76 -10.05
C GLU A 59 -4.57 18.44 -10.23
N SER A 60 -4.26 19.50 -9.48
CA SER A 60 -2.97 20.20 -9.56
C SER A 60 -1.81 19.48 -8.86
N ASN A 61 -2.06 18.42 -8.10
CA ASN A 61 -1.02 17.69 -7.38
C ASN A 61 -0.11 16.95 -8.37
N ALA A 62 1.21 17.02 -8.18
CA ALA A 62 2.16 16.42 -9.13
C ALA A 62 2.04 14.89 -9.19
N LEU A 63 1.79 14.20 -8.07
CA LEU A 63 1.54 12.75 -8.07
C LEU A 63 0.31 12.38 -8.91
N TRP A 64 -0.78 13.13 -8.74
CA TRP A 64 -1.98 12.91 -9.55
C TRP A 64 -1.68 13.12 -11.03
N GLN A 65 -0.98 14.20 -11.39
CA GLN A 65 -0.57 14.46 -12.76
C GLN A 65 0.33 13.37 -13.33
N SER A 66 1.33 12.89 -12.56
CA SER A 66 2.19 11.79 -12.98
C SER A 66 1.39 10.53 -13.30
N ILE A 67 0.46 10.14 -12.42
CA ILE A 67 -0.40 8.95 -12.64
C ILE A 67 -1.30 9.16 -13.85
N MET A 68 -1.96 10.32 -13.98
CA MET A 68 -2.90 10.55 -15.08
C MET A 68 -2.21 10.67 -16.45
N ASN A 69 -0.90 10.94 -16.48
CA ASN A 69 -0.12 11.14 -17.70
C ASN A 69 0.70 9.92 -18.14
N LEU A 70 0.62 8.78 -17.44
CA LEU A 70 1.26 7.53 -17.89
C LEU A 70 0.70 7.10 -19.27
N ASP A 71 1.53 6.50 -20.11
CA ASP A 71 1.12 5.97 -21.41
C ASP A 71 0.46 4.59 -21.27
N TYR A 72 -0.80 4.58 -20.82
CA TYR A 72 -1.57 3.35 -20.64
C TYR A 72 -1.77 2.54 -21.93
N ILE A 73 -1.74 3.19 -23.10
CA ILE A 73 -1.84 2.51 -24.40
C ILE A 73 -0.57 1.72 -24.67
N LEU A 74 0.60 2.30 -24.40
CA LEU A 74 1.88 1.58 -24.48
C LEU A 74 1.92 0.40 -23.50
N LEU A 75 1.46 0.60 -22.26
CA LEU A 75 1.42 -0.47 -21.25
C LEU A 75 0.51 -1.64 -21.66
N GLU A 76 -0.62 -1.35 -22.30
CA GLU A 76 -1.51 -2.36 -22.87
C GLU A 76 -0.84 -3.10 -24.04
N ASN A 77 -0.24 -2.35 -24.99
CA ASN A 77 0.44 -2.92 -26.16
C ASN A 77 1.62 -3.84 -25.78
N GLU A 78 2.28 -3.58 -24.65
CA GLU A 78 3.38 -4.40 -24.13
C GLU A 78 2.89 -5.55 -23.22
N GLY A 79 1.57 -5.67 -23.02
CA GLY A 79 0.94 -6.73 -22.23
C GLY A 79 1.11 -6.59 -20.71
N MET A 80 1.44 -5.39 -20.21
CA MET A 80 1.62 -5.13 -18.78
C MET A 80 0.31 -4.91 -18.03
N ILE A 81 -0.72 -4.45 -18.74
CA ILE A 81 -2.08 -4.28 -18.24
C ILE A 81 -3.07 -4.93 -19.19
N SER A 82 -4.25 -5.28 -18.69
CA SER A 82 -5.33 -5.80 -19.53
C SER A 82 -6.11 -4.69 -20.23
N GLU A 83 -6.76 -5.02 -21.35
CA GLU A 83 -7.70 -4.13 -22.06
C GLU A 83 -8.79 -3.57 -21.12
N GLN A 84 -9.27 -4.39 -20.17
CA GLN A 84 -10.25 -3.95 -19.18
C GLN A 84 -9.69 -2.89 -18.23
N GLN A 85 -8.43 -3.03 -17.80
CA GLN A 85 -7.75 -2.03 -16.97
C GLN A 85 -7.52 -0.74 -17.76
N SER A 86 -7.02 -0.84 -19.00
CA SER A 86 -6.81 0.30 -19.91
C SER A 86 -8.12 1.07 -20.14
N THR A 87 -9.20 0.37 -20.50
CA THR A 87 -10.54 0.96 -20.70
C THR A 87 -11.04 1.65 -19.43
N PHE A 88 -10.88 1.02 -18.26
CA PHE A 88 -11.30 1.61 -16.99
C PHE A 88 -10.54 2.91 -16.68
N ILE A 89 -9.23 2.92 -16.93
CA ILE A 89 -8.37 4.09 -16.71
C ILE A 89 -8.71 5.21 -17.70
N GLU A 90 -8.97 4.90 -18.96
CA GLU A 90 -9.42 5.87 -19.95
C GLU A 90 -10.78 6.48 -19.55
N VAL A 91 -11.72 5.64 -19.10
CA VAL A 91 -13.02 6.08 -18.57
C VAL A 91 -12.82 7.00 -17.37
N LEU A 92 -11.91 6.69 -16.44
CA LEU A 92 -11.59 7.56 -15.32
C LEU A 92 -10.99 8.89 -15.81
N LYS A 93 -9.97 8.86 -16.67
CA LYS A 93 -9.28 10.05 -17.19
C LYS A 93 -10.22 11.00 -17.92
N ASN A 94 -11.02 10.45 -18.82
CA ASN A 94 -11.94 11.22 -19.64
C ASN A 94 -13.16 11.67 -18.83
N ASN A 95 -13.76 10.82 -18.00
CA ASN A 95 -14.99 11.21 -17.30
C ASN A 95 -14.74 12.05 -16.06
N PHE A 96 -13.68 11.80 -15.30
CA PHE A 96 -13.40 12.56 -14.08
C PHE A 96 -13.14 14.03 -14.41
N SER A 97 -12.11 14.31 -15.22
CA SER A 97 -11.71 15.67 -15.60
C SER A 97 -12.82 16.42 -16.34
N ASN A 98 -13.50 15.77 -17.30
CA ASN A 98 -14.55 16.43 -18.05
C ASN A 98 -15.80 16.69 -17.21
N SER A 99 -16.20 15.74 -16.34
CA SER A 99 -17.44 15.90 -15.55
C SER A 99 -17.29 16.94 -14.45
N ILE A 100 -16.16 16.96 -13.74
CA ILE A 100 -15.89 17.90 -12.65
C ILE A 100 -15.79 19.34 -13.13
N ASN A 101 -15.23 19.54 -14.33
CA ASN A 101 -15.04 20.86 -14.90
C ASN A 101 -16.30 21.45 -15.54
N THR A 102 -17.39 20.69 -15.65
CA THR A 102 -18.66 21.24 -16.12
C THR A 102 -19.18 22.31 -15.15
N PRO A 103 -19.68 23.47 -15.63
CA PRO A 103 -20.31 24.47 -14.78
C PRO A 103 -21.45 23.91 -13.94
N LEU A 104 -22.11 22.87 -14.44
CA LEU A 104 -23.22 22.20 -13.78
C LEU A 104 -22.77 21.39 -12.56
N PHE A 105 -21.71 20.58 -12.69
CA PHE A 105 -21.14 19.86 -11.56
C PHE A 105 -20.69 20.82 -10.47
N GLN A 106 -20.02 21.91 -10.83
CA GLN A 106 -19.56 22.92 -9.88
C GLN A 106 -20.71 23.58 -9.11
N LYS A 107 -21.85 23.84 -9.77
CA LYS A 107 -23.03 24.44 -9.13
C LYS A 107 -23.77 23.48 -8.18
N ILE A 108 -23.59 22.17 -8.32
CA ILE A 108 -24.35 21.15 -7.60
C ILE A 108 -23.52 20.47 -6.52
N PHE A 109 -22.30 20.06 -6.87
CA PHE A 109 -21.39 19.32 -5.99
C PHE A 109 -20.22 20.18 -5.52
N GLY A 110 -20.00 21.37 -6.09
CA GLY A 110 -18.80 22.16 -5.84
C GLY A 110 -18.70 22.75 -4.43
N GLN A 111 -19.83 22.95 -3.74
CA GLN A 111 -19.85 23.56 -2.40
C GLN A 111 -19.69 22.53 -1.29
N GLU A 112 -20.70 21.68 -1.09
CA GLU A 112 -20.72 20.67 -0.04
C GLU A 112 -21.41 19.41 -0.55
N ILE A 113 -20.84 18.25 -0.25
CA ILE A 113 -21.42 16.94 -0.50
C ILE A 113 -21.31 16.11 0.78
N ALA A 114 -22.35 15.37 1.11
CA ALA A 114 -22.34 14.43 2.21
C ALA A 114 -23.00 13.11 1.81
N LEU A 115 -22.49 12.02 2.36
CA LEU A 115 -23.06 10.69 2.23
C LEU A 115 -23.37 10.17 3.63
N ALA A 116 -24.62 9.74 3.83
CA ALA A 116 -25.07 9.08 5.04
C ALA A 116 -25.61 7.69 4.68
N VAL A 117 -25.14 6.66 5.38
CA VAL A 117 -25.62 5.28 5.23
C VAL A 117 -26.29 4.86 6.53
N TYR A 118 -27.50 4.33 6.41
CA TYR A 118 -28.32 3.91 7.53
C TYR A 118 -28.38 2.38 7.63
N PRO A 119 -28.90 1.82 8.75
CA PRO A 119 -29.13 0.40 8.88
C PRO A 119 -29.97 -0.16 7.74
N PHE A 120 -29.45 -1.19 7.08
CA PHE A 120 -30.12 -2.02 6.10
C PHE A 120 -30.32 -3.43 6.66
N THR A 121 -31.26 -4.16 6.07
CA THR A 121 -31.38 -5.61 6.24
C THR A 121 -30.91 -6.26 4.96
N ILE A 122 -29.79 -6.97 4.97
CA ILE A 122 -29.39 -7.80 3.82
C ILE A 122 -30.03 -9.17 4.02
N ASP A 123 -30.83 -9.60 3.07
CA ASP A 123 -31.20 -11.01 2.99
C ASP A 123 -30.08 -11.82 2.33
N PHE A 124 -29.15 -12.33 3.16
CA PHE A 124 -28.04 -13.15 2.69
C PHE A 124 -28.48 -14.44 1.97
N THR A 125 -29.74 -14.88 2.09
CA THR A 125 -30.26 -15.99 1.29
C THR A 125 -30.32 -15.66 -0.20
N ARG A 126 -30.55 -14.38 -0.54
CA ARG A 126 -30.55 -13.88 -1.92
C ARG A 126 -29.14 -13.78 -2.49
N LEU A 127 -28.19 -13.33 -1.67
CA LEU A 127 -26.77 -13.24 -2.03
C LEU A 127 -26.12 -14.61 -2.30
N ALA A 128 -26.49 -15.64 -1.53
CA ALA A 128 -25.89 -16.97 -1.65
C ALA A 128 -26.18 -17.69 -2.98
N ASN A 129 -27.15 -17.20 -3.76
CA ASN A 129 -27.51 -17.76 -5.07
C ASN A 129 -26.92 -16.96 -6.24
N ILE A 130 -26.14 -15.91 -5.97
CA ILE A 130 -25.56 -15.02 -6.97
C ILE A 130 -24.15 -15.49 -7.30
N THR A 131 -23.98 -16.15 -8.44
CA THR A 131 -22.67 -16.45 -9.02
C THR A 131 -22.18 -15.24 -9.81
N ALA A 132 -21.10 -14.60 -9.34
CA ALA A 132 -20.36 -13.53 -10.01
C ALA A 132 -21.18 -12.30 -10.47
N GLY A 133 -21.49 -11.40 -9.53
CA GLY A 133 -22.01 -10.05 -9.78
C GLY A 133 -23.30 -9.76 -9.01
N LEU A 134 -23.33 -8.72 -8.17
CA LEU A 134 -24.53 -8.34 -7.39
C LEU A 134 -25.70 -8.08 -8.34
N SER A 135 -26.85 -8.73 -8.11
CA SER A 135 -28.05 -8.45 -8.91
C SER A 135 -28.56 -7.03 -8.65
N PRO A 136 -29.19 -6.37 -9.64
CA PRO A 136 -29.78 -5.05 -9.50
C PRO A 136 -30.66 -4.87 -8.24
N ASP A 137 -31.49 -5.86 -7.93
CA ASP A 137 -32.36 -5.83 -6.75
C ASP A 137 -31.57 -5.78 -5.42
N VAL A 138 -30.43 -6.46 -5.36
CA VAL A 138 -29.55 -6.47 -4.18
C VAL A 138 -28.79 -5.14 -4.08
N ILE A 139 -28.36 -4.59 -5.22
CA ILE A 139 -27.78 -3.25 -5.28
C ILE A 139 -28.81 -2.22 -4.78
N GLU A 140 -30.04 -2.26 -5.28
CA GLU A 140 -31.12 -1.38 -4.82
C GLU A 140 -31.38 -1.56 -3.31
N GLU A 141 -31.45 -2.79 -2.81
CA GLU A 141 -31.69 -3.05 -1.38
C GLU A 141 -30.58 -2.48 -0.49
N ILE A 142 -29.30 -2.74 -0.81
CA ILE A 142 -28.15 -2.25 -0.05
C ILE A 142 -28.09 -0.71 -0.10
N PHE A 143 -28.15 -0.15 -1.30
CA PHE A 143 -27.98 1.29 -1.48
C PHE A 143 -29.24 2.11 -1.22
N SER A 144 -30.42 1.49 -1.06
CA SER A 144 -31.66 2.19 -0.67
C SER A 144 -31.59 2.87 0.70
N THR A 145 -30.55 2.54 1.47
CA THR A 145 -30.25 3.14 2.77
C THR A 145 -29.17 4.22 2.70
N ALA A 146 -28.59 4.47 1.53
CA ALA A 146 -27.64 5.54 1.29
C ALA A 146 -28.37 6.82 0.86
N ILE A 147 -27.97 7.93 1.48
CA ILE A 147 -28.49 9.27 1.22
C ILE A 147 -27.31 10.18 0.89
N LEU A 148 -27.32 10.71 -0.32
CA LEU A 148 -26.40 11.74 -0.76
C LEU A 148 -27.08 13.10 -0.61
N VAL A 149 -26.44 14.02 0.10
CA VAL A 149 -26.92 15.40 0.24
C VAL A 149 -25.88 16.33 -0.35
N THR A 150 -26.30 17.27 -1.18
CA THR A 150 -25.40 18.24 -1.79
C THR A 150 -25.99 19.64 -1.77
N ARG A 151 -25.16 20.67 -1.65
CA ARG A 151 -25.62 22.06 -1.64
C ARG A 151 -25.65 22.62 -3.06
N VAL A 152 -26.84 23.05 -3.49
CA VAL A 152 -27.11 23.50 -4.86
C VAL A 152 -27.24 25.01 -4.92
N ALA A 153 -26.59 25.63 -5.90
CA ALA A 153 -26.69 27.07 -6.11
C ALA A 153 -28.15 27.53 -6.37
N PRO A 154 -28.58 28.69 -5.83
CA PRO A 154 -29.96 29.17 -5.94
C PRO A 154 -30.50 29.22 -7.38
N GLU A 155 -29.63 29.57 -8.33
CA GLU A 155 -29.93 29.73 -9.76
C GLU A 155 -30.10 28.44 -10.55
N VAL A 156 -29.87 27.26 -9.97
CA VAL A 156 -30.02 25.98 -10.68
C VAL A 156 -31.51 25.61 -10.79
N GLN A 157 -32.02 25.64 -12.02
CA GLN A 157 -33.33 25.05 -12.36
C GLN A 157 -33.21 23.53 -12.37
N PHE A 158 -33.52 22.97 -11.21
CA PHE A 158 -33.18 21.60 -10.86
C PHE A 158 -33.83 20.50 -11.75
N ALA A 159 -35.00 20.78 -12.32
CA ALA A 159 -35.64 19.86 -13.27
C ALA A 159 -34.88 19.77 -14.61
N GLU A 160 -34.36 20.89 -15.12
CA GLU A 160 -33.59 20.93 -16.36
C GLU A 160 -32.22 20.24 -16.20
N PHE A 161 -31.61 20.32 -15.01
CA PHE A 161 -30.39 19.60 -14.68
C PHE A 161 -30.53 18.08 -14.86
N MET A 162 -31.54 17.48 -14.23
CA MET A 162 -31.71 16.03 -14.27
C MET A 162 -32.12 15.54 -15.65
N ILE A 163 -32.83 16.37 -16.42
CA ILE A 163 -33.12 16.07 -17.82
C ILE A 163 -31.80 16.06 -18.63
N GLN A 164 -30.98 17.12 -18.53
CA GLN A 164 -29.71 17.22 -19.27
C GLN A 164 -28.66 16.17 -18.89
N MET A 165 -28.55 15.82 -17.60
CA MET A 165 -27.56 14.84 -17.13
C MET A 165 -27.80 13.45 -17.72
N TRP A 166 -29.06 13.09 -17.94
CA TRP A 166 -29.46 11.75 -18.36
C TRP A 166 -29.75 11.66 -19.87
N GLU A 167 -30.28 12.72 -20.50
CA GLU A 167 -30.49 12.81 -21.95
C GLU A 167 -29.17 12.79 -22.76
N GLY A 168 -28.08 13.32 -22.20
CA GLY A 168 -26.79 13.36 -22.90
C GLY A 168 -25.96 12.07 -22.87
N LYS A 169 -26.35 11.08 -22.04
CA LYS A 169 -25.50 9.91 -21.74
C LYS A 169 -26.17 8.55 -21.91
N SER A 170 -27.51 8.46 -21.93
CA SER A 170 -28.21 7.18 -22.11
C SER A 170 -28.76 7.03 -23.54
N LYS A 171 -28.53 5.87 -24.16
CA LYS A 171 -29.22 5.46 -25.40
C LYS A 171 -30.67 5.00 -25.12
N SER A 172 -31.03 4.85 -23.85
CA SER A 172 -32.28 4.29 -23.37
C SER A 172 -33.19 5.42 -22.84
N GLU A 173 -34.49 5.36 -23.12
CA GLU A 173 -35.45 6.35 -22.61
C GLU A 173 -35.53 6.27 -21.07
N VAL A 174 -34.87 7.22 -20.40
CA VAL A 174 -34.97 7.40 -18.95
C VAL A 174 -36.37 7.92 -18.61
N SER A 175 -37.07 7.24 -17.68
CA SER A 175 -38.41 7.68 -17.27
C SER A 175 -38.35 8.57 -16.03
N PHE A 176 -39.19 9.60 -16.02
CA PHE A 176 -39.29 10.59 -14.94
C PHE A 176 -40.70 10.56 -14.33
N GLU A 177 -40.80 10.28 -13.04
CA GLU A 177 -42.04 10.29 -12.27
C GLU A 177 -41.98 11.34 -11.15
N LYS A 178 -43.12 11.96 -10.83
CA LYS A 178 -43.27 12.81 -9.63
C LYS A 178 -44.18 12.11 -8.64
N LYS A 179 -43.70 11.89 -7.41
CA LYS A 179 -44.45 11.34 -6.29
C LYS A 179 -44.62 12.39 -5.21
N GLU A 180 -45.86 12.65 -4.81
CA GLU A 180 -46.13 13.52 -3.67
C GLU A 180 -46.06 12.72 -2.36
N TYR A 181 -45.35 13.25 -1.37
CA TYR A 181 -45.22 12.66 -0.05
C TYR A 181 -45.16 13.75 1.02
N LYS A 182 -46.13 13.77 1.94
CA LYS A 182 -46.23 14.76 3.03
C LYS A 182 -46.01 16.22 2.57
N ASN A 183 -46.75 16.65 1.54
CA ASN A 183 -46.67 17.99 0.93
C ASN A 183 -45.32 18.33 0.28
N ARG A 184 -44.50 17.32 -0.05
CA ARG A 184 -43.24 17.48 -0.78
C ARG A 184 -43.24 16.62 -2.03
N ILE A 185 -42.60 17.12 -3.07
CA ILE A 185 -42.46 16.41 -4.34
C ILE A 185 -41.14 15.65 -4.29
N ILE A 186 -41.23 14.33 -4.47
CA ILE A 186 -40.10 13.45 -4.74
C ILE A 186 -40.11 13.18 -6.24
N HIS A 187 -39.01 13.50 -6.90
CA HIS A 187 -38.79 13.12 -8.28
C HIS A 187 -38.10 11.76 -8.31
N VAL A 188 -38.55 10.89 -9.19
CA VAL A 188 -38.01 9.53 -9.35
C VAL A 188 -37.56 9.35 -10.79
N VAL A 189 -36.30 8.95 -10.94
CA VAL A 189 -35.69 8.60 -12.22
C VAL A 189 -35.48 7.10 -12.24
N THR A 190 -36.02 6.41 -13.25
CA THR A 190 -35.78 4.98 -13.45
C THR A 190 -34.79 4.80 -14.59
N VAL A 191 -33.66 4.15 -14.29
CA VAL A 191 -32.62 3.85 -15.28
C VAL A 191 -32.85 2.45 -15.82
N PRO A 192 -33.33 2.28 -17.08
CA PRO A 192 -33.81 0.99 -17.58
C PRO A 192 -32.74 -0.10 -17.61
N ASP A 193 -31.50 0.26 -17.96
CA ASP A 193 -30.41 -0.70 -18.20
C ASP A 193 -29.96 -1.41 -16.91
N ILE A 194 -30.20 -0.80 -15.75
CA ILE A 194 -29.77 -1.30 -14.44
C ILE A 194 -30.94 -1.49 -13.47
N SER A 195 -32.19 -1.23 -13.88
CA SER A 195 -33.40 -1.30 -13.05
C SER A 195 -33.32 -0.54 -11.71
N ILE A 196 -32.46 0.48 -11.60
CA ILE A 196 -32.31 1.28 -10.38
C ILE A 196 -33.23 2.49 -10.45
N ASN A 197 -34.00 2.70 -9.39
CA ASN A 197 -34.75 3.94 -9.16
C ASN A 197 -33.89 4.91 -8.35
N VAL A 198 -33.76 6.15 -8.79
CA VAL A 198 -33.09 7.22 -8.04
C VAL A 198 -34.13 8.25 -7.66
N GLY A 199 -34.39 8.36 -6.35
CA GLY A 199 -35.29 9.36 -5.79
C GLY A 199 -34.52 10.61 -5.37
N PHE A 200 -35.11 11.78 -5.57
CA PHE A 200 -34.51 13.02 -5.10
C PHE A 200 -35.54 14.11 -4.80
N THR A 201 -35.19 15.01 -3.88
CA THR A 201 -36.02 16.16 -3.51
C THR A 201 -35.15 17.34 -3.08
N ARG A 202 -35.66 18.56 -3.29
CA ARG A 202 -34.98 19.80 -2.88
C ARG A 202 -35.52 20.27 -1.53
N MET A 203 -34.62 20.61 -0.63
CA MET A 203 -34.89 21.10 0.71
C MET A 203 -34.12 22.41 0.93
N GLU A 204 -34.79 23.54 0.71
CA GLU A 204 -34.15 24.86 0.61
C GLU A 204 -33.03 24.89 -0.45
N ASP A 205 -31.78 25.02 -0.02
CA ASP A 205 -30.57 25.03 -0.83
C ASP A 205 -29.85 23.66 -0.87
N LEU A 206 -30.44 22.63 -0.24
CA LEU A 206 -29.94 21.27 -0.27
C LEU A 206 -30.72 20.41 -1.27
N LEU A 207 -29.99 19.56 -1.97
CA LEU A 207 -30.51 18.48 -2.78
C LEU A 207 -30.25 17.17 -2.06
N VAL A 208 -31.31 16.43 -1.78
CA VAL A 208 -31.25 15.10 -1.18
C VAL A 208 -31.52 14.08 -2.28
N VAL A 209 -30.58 13.17 -2.47
CA VAL A 209 -30.63 12.08 -3.46
C VAL A 209 -30.48 10.76 -2.73
N GLY A 210 -31.24 9.76 -3.13
CA GLY A 210 -31.15 8.42 -2.59
C GLY A 210 -31.55 7.39 -3.62
N ILE A 211 -31.12 6.15 -3.41
CA ILE A 211 -31.60 5.05 -4.22
C ILE A 211 -32.97 4.64 -3.69
N GLY A 212 -33.93 4.55 -4.60
CA GLY A 212 -35.35 4.41 -4.33
C GLY A 212 -35.99 5.66 -3.66
N VAL A 213 -37.26 5.53 -3.31
CA VAL A 213 -38.06 6.60 -2.70
C VAL A 213 -37.97 6.58 -1.17
N LYS A 214 -37.65 5.41 -0.58
CA LYS A 214 -37.66 5.18 0.87
C LYS A 214 -36.61 6.01 1.62
N SER A 215 -35.41 6.14 1.05
CA SER A 215 -34.33 6.98 1.56
C SER A 215 -34.79 8.44 1.72
N ILE A 216 -35.42 8.99 0.67
CA ILE A 216 -35.94 10.36 0.68
C ILE A 216 -37.11 10.53 1.66
N GLN A 217 -38.04 9.57 1.70
CA GLN A 217 -39.15 9.58 2.65
C GLN A 217 -38.67 9.65 4.10
N ARG A 218 -37.59 8.92 4.44
CA ARG A 218 -36.99 8.97 5.78
C ARG A 218 -36.51 10.37 6.15
N VAL A 219 -35.89 11.08 5.21
CA VAL A 219 -35.45 12.48 5.43
C VAL A 219 -36.64 13.39 5.64
N ILE A 220 -37.68 13.25 4.81
CA ILE A 220 -38.92 14.02 4.96
C ILE A 220 -39.56 13.74 6.33
N ASP A 221 -39.62 12.48 6.73
CA ASP A 221 -40.18 12.06 8.03
C ASP A 221 -39.43 12.68 9.21
N GLY A 222 -38.09 12.70 9.17
CA GLY A 222 -37.27 13.33 10.20
C GLY A 222 -37.50 14.85 10.30
N ILE A 223 -37.66 15.53 9.16
CA ILE A 223 -37.97 16.96 9.14
C ILE A 223 -39.35 17.26 9.72
N GLU A 224 -40.36 16.47 9.34
CA GLU A 224 -41.72 16.65 9.84
C GLU A 224 -41.84 16.31 11.35
N SER A 225 -41.03 15.38 11.87
CA SER A 225 -41.01 15.03 13.31
C SER A 225 -40.28 16.05 14.19
N LYS A 226 -39.41 16.89 13.60
CA LYS A 226 -38.64 17.98 14.26
C LYS A 226 -37.78 17.56 15.47
N LYS A 227 -37.46 16.26 15.64
CA LYS A 227 -36.79 15.80 16.87
C LYS A 227 -35.58 14.88 16.71
N ASP A 228 -35.27 14.39 15.52
CA ASP A 228 -34.32 13.27 15.38
C ASP A 228 -33.35 13.49 14.21
N PHE A 229 -32.45 14.48 14.32
CA PHE A 229 -31.45 14.80 13.29
C PHE A 229 -30.04 14.33 13.67
N LEU A 230 -29.19 14.19 12.66
CA LEU A 230 -27.79 13.82 12.81
C LEU A 230 -27.03 14.80 13.71
N GLU A 231 -27.32 16.11 13.61
CA GLU A 231 -26.70 17.11 14.48
C GLU A 231 -26.91 16.80 15.97
N THR A 232 -28.05 16.21 16.32
CA THR A 232 -28.41 15.83 17.69
C THR A 232 -27.93 14.44 18.10
N ASP A 233 -27.54 13.59 17.14
CA ASP A 233 -27.11 12.21 17.35
C ASP A 233 -25.91 12.14 18.32
N PRO A 234 -25.99 11.34 19.41
CA PRO A 234 -24.90 11.23 20.38
C PRO A 234 -23.57 10.77 19.79
N SER A 235 -23.59 9.79 18.88
CA SER A 235 -22.38 9.27 18.23
C SER A 235 -21.73 10.34 17.37
N TYR A 236 -22.53 11.08 16.58
CA TYR A 236 -22.02 12.21 15.80
C TYR A 236 -21.43 13.30 16.69
N LYS A 237 -22.10 13.70 17.77
CA LYS A 237 -21.60 14.72 18.71
C LYS A 237 -20.28 14.32 19.36
N ILE A 238 -20.10 13.04 19.69
CA ILE A 238 -18.83 12.53 20.25
C ILE A 238 -17.71 12.65 19.20
N ALA A 239 -17.95 12.18 17.97
CA ALA A 239 -16.97 12.30 16.88
C ALA A 239 -16.64 13.77 16.54
N GLN A 240 -17.67 14.62 16.49
CA GLN A 240 -17.54 16.03 16.11
C GLN A 240 -16.60 16.81 17.01
N LYS A 241 -16.55 16.49 18.32
CA LYS A 241 -15.61 17.10 19.28
C LYS A 241 -14.14 16.86 18.93
N LYS A 242 -13.84 15.85 18.10
CA LYS A 242 -12.48 15.50 17.68
C LYS A 242 -12.14 15.99 16.27
N PHE A 243 -13.09 16.55 15.53
CA PHE A 243 -12.80 17.08 14.20
C PHE A 243 -11.99 18.37 14.26
N PHE A 244 -11.25 18.67 13.18
CA PHE A 244 -10.71 20.02 13.00
C PHE A 244 -11.85 21.05 12.88
N ALA A 245 -11.67 22.22 13.49
CA ALA A 245 -12.66 23.30 13.47
C ALA A 245 -13.01 23.78 12.04
N LYS A 246 -12.06 23.65 11.10
CA LYS A 246 -12.22 23.99 9.68
C LYS A 246 -11.83 22.80 8.79
N ALA A 247 -12.37 21.63 9.10
CA ALA A 247 -12.20 20.44 8.28
C ALA A 247 -12.86 20.61 6.90
N ASP A 248 -12.11 20.32 5.85
CA ASP A 248 -12.62 20.19 4.49
C ASP A 248 -13.39 18.88 4.34
N THR A 249 -12.89 17.79 4.93
CA THR A 249 -13.62 16.52 5.01
C THR A 249 -13.82 16.11 6.46
N ARG A 250 -14.99 15.60 6.82
CA ARG A 250 -15.28 15.07 8.16
C ARG A 250 -16.28 13.93 8.09
N GLY A 251 -16.17 12.98 8.99
CA GLY A 251 -17.08 11.85 9.03
C GLY A 251 -16.91 10.98 10.25
N TYR A 252 -17.84 10.04 10.41
CA TYR A 252 -17.73 9.01 11.43
C TYR A 252 -18.37 7.70 10.99
N VAL A 253 -18.00 6.63 11.69
CA VAL A 253 -18.57 5.30 11.60
C VAL A 253 -18.96 4.85 13.01
N ASP A 254 -20.22 4.50 13.20
CA ASP A 254 -20.72 3.86 14.42
C ASP A 254 -20.34 2.38 14.39
N VAL A 255 -19.13 2.08 14.86
CA VAL A 255 -18.52 0.75 14.79
C VAL A 255 -19.34 -0.26 15.58
N GLU A 256 -19.89 0.13 16.73
CA GLU A 256 -20.75 -0.72 17.55
C GLU A 256 -22.02 -1.13 16.79
N LYS A 257 -22.74 -0.17 16.18
CA LYS A 257 -23.94 -0.50 15.40
C LYS A 257 -23.61 -1.31 14.16
N VAL A 258 -22.54 -0.98 13.43
CA VAL A 258 -22.11 -1.72 12.23
C VAL A 258 -21.76 -3.16 12.58
N THR A 259 -20.91 -3.37 13.59
CA THR A 259 -20.51 -4.71 14.04
C THR A 259 -21.70 -5.49 14.58
N GLY A 260 -22.64 -4.85 15.30
CA GLY A 260 -23.89 -5.45 15.75
C GLY A 260 -24.77 -5.96 14.60
N LEU A 261 -24.90 -5.18 13.52
CA LEU A 261 -25.62 -5.60 12.31
C LEU A 261 -24.91 -6.77 11.62
N ILE A 262 -23.60 -6.68 11.41
CA ILE A 262 -22.82 -7.76 10.80
C ILE A 262 -22.93 -9.04 11.65
N LYS A 263 -22.89 -8.94 12.99
CA LYS A 263 -23.06 -10.08 13.93
C LYS A 263 -24.44 -10.73 13.83
N LYS A 264 -25.50 -9.93 13.67
CA LYS A 264 -26.86 -10.42 13.47
C LYS A 264 -27.00 -11.18 12.16
N GLU A 265 -26.46 -10.62 11.08
CA GLU A 265 -26.55 -11.25 9.76
C GLU A 265 -25.63 -12.48 9.63
N ALA A 266 -24.45 -12.43 10.24
CA ALA A 266 -23.56 -13.57 10.43
C ALA A 266 -24.28 -14.76 11.09
N ALA A 267 -25.01 -14.51 12.17
CA ALA A 267 -25.74 -15.55 12.87
C ALA A 267 -26.84 -16.17 11.99
N ARG A 268 -27.53 -15.37 11.19
CA ARG A 268 -28.52 -15.87 10.21
C ARG A 268 -27.86 -16.70 9.12
N PHE A 269 -26.74 -16.24 8.57
CA PHE A 269 -25.99 -16.99 7.57
C PHE A 269 -25.55 -18.36 8.08
N ILE A 270 -25.04 -18.44 9.32
CA ILE A 270 -24.69 -19.70 9.97
C ILE A 270 -25.92 -20.61 10.13
N ASP A 271 -27.07 -20.08 10.56
CA ASP A 271 -28.32 -20.84 10.69
C ASP A 271 -28.79 -21.42 9.34
N ILE A 272 -28.67 -20.64 8.25
CA ILE A 272 -28.96 -21.11 6.89
C ILE A 272 -28.02 -22.24 6.47
N MET A 273 -26.71 -22.07 6.72
CA MET A 273 -25.69 -23.09 6.43
C MET A 273 -25.96 -24.39 7.19
N GLN A 274 -26.38 -24.30 8.47
CA GLN A 274 -26.75 -25.46 9.28
C GLN A 274 -27.98 -26.21 8.75
N LYS A 275 -28.92 -25.50 8.12
CA LYS A 275 -30.15 -26.07 7.55
C LYS A 275 -29.94 -26.71 6.17
N LYS A 276 -28.89 -26.34 5.43
CA LYS A 276 -28.59 -26.92 4.11
C LYS A 276 -27.99 -28.33 4.26
N ARG A 277 -28.67 -29.35 3.70
CA ARG A 277 -28.28 -30.78 3.78
C ARG A 277 -26.90 -31.12 3.21
N ASN A 278 -26.35 -30.27 2.33
CA ASN A 278 -25.11 -30.55 1.59
C ASN A 278 -23.87 -29.86 2.16
N VAL A 279 -24.00 -29.10 3.25
CA VAL A 279 -22.86 -28.43 3.90
C VAL A 279 -22.31 -29.32 5.00
N GLN A 280 -21.00 -29.54 5.02
CA GLN A 280 -20.39 -30.37 6.06
C GLN A 280 -20.46 -29.66 7.41
N LYS A 281 -20.76 -30.40 8.50
CA LYS A 281 -20.79 -29.83 9.86
C LYS A 281 -19.46 -29.17 10.26
N SER A 282 -18.35 -29.70 9.76
CA SER A 282 -17.00 -29.16 9.93
C SER A 282 -16.88 -27.74 9.34
N GLU A 283 -17.34 -27.53 8.11
CA GLU A 283 -17.31 -26.22 7.43
C GLU A 283 -18.08 -25.16 8.23
N VAL A 284 -19.28 -25.51 8.70
CA VAL A 284 -20.10 -24.62 9.54
C VAL A 284 -19.36 -24.27 10.84
N SER A 285 -18.73 -25.25 11.48
CA SER A 285 -17.97 -25.01 12.73
C SER A 285 -16.76 -24.12 12.52
N THR A 286 -16.06 -24.26 11.38
CA THR A 286 -14.92 -23.41 11.01
C THR A 286 -15.37 -21.97 10.82
N VAL A 287 -16.42 -21.74 10.02
CA VAL A 287 -16.99 -20.39 9.81
C VAL A 287 -17.44 -19.78 11.13
N LYS A 288 -18.16 -20.53 11.97
CA LYS A 288 -18.60 -20.06 13.28
C LYS A 288 -17.43 -19.64 14.18
N THR A 289 -16.32 -20.40 14.15
CA THR A 289 -15.12 -20.10 14.94
C THR A 289 -14.43 -18.85 14.43
N GLN A 290 -14.20 -18.75 13.11
CA GLN A 290 -13.60 -17.57 12.48
C GLN A 290 -14.41 -16.30 12.75
N MET A 291 -15.74 -16.38 12.67
CA MET A 291 -16.61 -15.24 12.98
C MET A 291 -16.54 -14.85 14.46
N LYS A 292 -16.51 -15.83 15.38
CA LYS A 292 -16.36 -15.56 16.81
C LYS A 292 -15.03 -14.85 17.09
N GLU A 293 -13.94 -15.31 16.49
CA GLU A 293 -12.61 -14.69 16.62
C GLU A 293 -12.57 -13.28 16.02
N PHE A 294 -13.20 -13.06 14.86
CA PHE A 294 -13.33 -11.73 14.28
C PHE A 294 -14.09 -10.78 15.21
N PHE A 295 -15.27 -11.19 15.70
CA PHE A 295 -16.07 -10.34 16.57
C PHE A 295 -15.39 -10.06 17.92
N LYS A 296 -14.65 -11.02 18.47
CA LYS A 296 -13.83 -10.82 19.67
C LYS A 296 -12.82 -9.67 19.48
N LYS A 297 -12.23 -9.54 18.30
CA LYS A 297 -11.22 -8.49 18.00
C LYS A 297 -11.80 -7.08 17.80
N VAL A 298 -13.09 -6.97 17.51
CA VAL A 298 -13.76 -5.67 17.32
C VAL A 298 -14.70 -5.31 18.45
N GLU A 299 -14.91 -6.24 19.39
CA GLU A 299 -15.66 -6.01 20.62
C GLU A 299 -14.99 -4.90 21.45
N GLY A 300 -15.82 -4.02 22.01
CA GLY A 300 -15.35 -2.82 22.71
C GLY A 300 -14.97 -1.64 21.81
N LEU A 301 -14.86 -1.79 20.47
CA LEU A 301 -14.71 -0.64 19.57
C LEU A 301 -16.08 0.01 19.34
N THR A 302 -16.21 1.30 19.65
CA THR A 302 -17.52 1.98 19.66
C THR A 302 -17.73 2.90 18.47
N LEU A 303 -16.78 3.78 18.19
CA LEU A 303 -16.91 4.86 17.22
C LEU A 303 -15.58 5.12 16.52
N PHE A 304 -15.62 5.42 15.23
CA PHE A 304 -14.46 5.91 14.50
C PHE A 304 -14.80 7.26 13.86
N GLY A 305 -14.12 8.33 14.26
CA GLY A 305 -14.23 9.65 13.66
C GLY A 305 -13.02 9.98 12.80
N PHE A 306 -13.23 10.71 11.71
CA PHE A 306 -12.14 11.24 10.90
C PHE A 306 -12.43 12.66 10.42
N SER A 307 -11.38 13.45 10.25
CA SER A 307 -11.47 14.75 9.60
C SER A 307 -10.17 15.13 8.92
N SER A 308 -10.23 15.93 7.87
CA SER A 308 -9.04 16.41 7.17
C SER A 308 -9.18 17.85 6.71
N HIS A 309 -8.05 18.54 6.62
CA HIS A 309 -7.90 19.86 6.05
C HIS A 309 -6.91 19.79 4.90
N TRP A 310 -7.29 20.32 3.74
CA TRP A 310 -6.53 20.22 2.49
C TRP A 310 -5.93 21.60 2.21
N GLY A 311 -4.82 21.93 2.90
CA GLY A 311 -4.11 23.20 2.77
C GLY A 311 -2.78 23.06 2.02
N GLU A 312 -1.90 24.06 2.20
CA GLU A 312 -0.46 23.91 1.90
C GLU A 312 0.13 22.71 2.66
N VAL A 313 -0.34 22.51 3.89
CA VAL A 313 -0.17 21.26 4.62
C VAL A 313 -1.52 20.56 4.70
N THR A 314 -1.60 19.38 4.09
CA THR A 314 -2.75 18.50 4.29
C THR A 314 -2.62 17.86 5.67
N ARG A 315 -3.66 17.98 6.50
CA ARG A 315 -3.72 17.36 7.83
C ARG A 315 -4.90 16.43 7.90
N GLN A 316 -4.71 15.27 8.52
CA GLN A 316 -5.77 14.30 8.76
C GLN A 316 -5.75 13.94 10.23
N LYS A 317 -6.93 13.84 10.83
CA LYS A 317 -7.11 13.42 12.21
C LYS A 317 -8.10 12.27 12.25
N TYR A 318 -7.73 11.23 12.96
CA TYR A 318 -8.51 10.03 13.21
C TYR A 318 -8.74 9.90 14.71
N ALA A 319 -9.91 9.45 15.11
CA ALA A 319 -10.26 9.23 16.51
C ALA A 319 -11.02 7.90 16.62
N LEU A 320 -10.39 6.90 17.21
CA LEU A 320 -11.01 5.60 17.51
C LEU A 320 -11.40 5.57 18.99
N PHE A 321 -12.69 5.42 19.25
CA PHE A 321 -13.25 5.32 20.59
C PHE A 321 -13.47 3.86 20.96
N PHE A 322 -13.24 3.54 22.22
CA PHE A 322 -13.35 2.18 22.72
C PHE A 322 -13.70 2.11 24.21
N ASP A 323 -14.38 1.03 24.60
CA ASP A 323 -14.58 0.64 25.99
C ASP A 323 -13.45 -0.29 26.44
N LYS A 324 -12.61 0.23 27.34
CA LYS A 324 -11.46 -0.49 27.92
C LYS A 324 -11.86 -1.82 28.57
N ASN A 325 -13.08 -1.95 29.06
CA ASN A 325 -13.56 -3.16 29.76
C ASN A 325 -14.11 -4.23 28.80
N GLN A 326 -14.33 -3.87 27.53
CA GLN A 326 -14.89 -4.78 26.52
C GLN A 326 -13.86 -5.17 25.45
N ILE A 327 -12.75 -4.43 25.33
CA ILE A 327 -11.66 -4.83 24.45
C ILE A 327 -11.06 -6.14 24.92
N ASP A 328 -10.84 -7.04 23.97
CA ASP A 328 -10.17 -8.30 24.20
C ASP A 328 -8.75 -8.12 24.77
N GLU A 329 -8.40 -8.91 25.80
CA GLU A 329 -7.11 -8.83 26.48
C GLU A 329 -5.92 -8.98 25.51
N ASP A 330 -6.06 -9.82 24.47
CA ASP A 330 -5.03 -10.04 23.46
C ASP A 330 -4.73 -8.79 22.60
N ILE A 331 -5.59 -7.77 22.58
CA ILE A 331 -5.37 -6.54 21.83
C ILE A 331 -5.50 -5.29 22.70
N ALA A 332 -5.85 -5.42 23.98
CA ALA A 332 -6.02 -4.31 24.89
C ALA A 332 -4.79 -3.40 24.94
N LEU A 333 -3.58 -3.98 25.00
CA LEU A 333 -2.32 -3.22 24.96
C LEU A 333 -2.18 -2.34 23.71
N LEU A 334 -2.76 -2.76 22.58
CA LEU A 334 -2.77 -1.96 21.36
C LEU A 334 -3.66 -0.73 21.46
N TYR A 335 -4.52 -0.61 22.47
CA TYR A 335 -5.44 0.52 22.64
C TYR A 335 -5.23 1.27 23.95
N THR A 336 -4.73 0.62 25.00
CA THR A 336 -4.71 1.16 26.36
C THR A 336 -3.38 1.74 26.80
N CYS A 337 -2.30 1.47 26.06
CA CYS A 337 -0.97 1.97 26.37
C CYS A 337 -0.93 3.52 26.37
N PRO A 338 -0.49 4.15 27.47
CA PRO A 338 -0.58 5.59 27.65
C PRO A 338 0.44 6.34 26.79
N SER A 339 0.13 7.61 26.49
CA SER A 339 1.09 8.50 25.84
C SER A 339 2.16 9.01 26.80
N GLU A 340 3.42 9.02 26.36
CA GLU A 340 4.59 9.40 27.14
C GLU A 340 5.47 10.42 26.39
N GLU A 341 6.40 11.04 27.11
CA GLU A 341 7.37 11.94 26.49
C GLU A 341 8.44 11.12 25.77
N ASN A 342 8.71 11.47 24.52
CA ASN A 342 9.65 10.77 23.69
C ASN A 342 11.09 11.22 23.97
N ALA A 343 11.77 10.51 24.86
CA ALA A 343 13.14 10.82 25.25
C ALA A 343 14.16 10.47 24.15
N THR A 344 13.78 9.78 23.08
CA THR A 344 14.73 9.33 22.04
C THR A 344 15.16 10.45 21.11
N ILE A 345 14.32 11.48 20.95
CA ILE A 345 14.56 12.67 20.10
C ILE A 345 15.94 13.30 20.34
N ARG A 346 16.46 13.26 21.58
CA ARG A 346 17.75 13.84 21.98
C ARG A 346 18.99 13.16 21.40
N PHE A 347 18.87 12.00 20.78
CA PHE A 347 19.98 11.33 20.09
C PHE A 347 19.67 11.07 18.61
N ILE A 348 18.61 11.70 18.07
CA ILE A 348 18.26 11.64 16.65
C ILE A 348 18.86 12.86 15.94
N PRO A 349 19.74 12.69 14.94
CA PRO A 349 20.32 13.81 14.19
C PRO A 349 19.26 14.64 13.44
N GLU A 350 19.57 15.92 13.19
CA GLU A 350 18.73 16.82 12.37
C GLU A 350 18.62 16.34 10.91
N SER A 351 19.70 15.82 10.36
CA SER A 351 19.83 15.46 8.95
C SER A 351 19.32 14.05 8.64
N ILE A 352 18.17 13.66 9.18
CA ILE A 352 17.57 12.35 8.88
C ILE A 352 16.57 12.40 7.72
N VAL A 353 16.37 11.26 7.08
CA VAL A 353 15.35 11.02 6.05
C VAL A 353 14.08 10.48 6.67
N GLY A 354 14.20 9.57 7.65
CA GLY A 354 13.04 8.95 8.29
C GLY A 354 13.28 8.67 9.76
N TYR A 355 12.24 8.80 10.57
CA TYR A 355 12.22 8.52 12.00
C TYR A 355 10.90 7.89 12.41
N GLN A 356 10.99 6.88 13.27
CA GLN A 356 9.84 6.23 13.87
C GLN A 356 10.13 5.94 15.35
N TRP A 357 9.13 6.14 16.20
CA TRP A 357 9.18 5.80 17.62
C TRP A 357 7.79 5.33 18.10
N SER A 358 7.77 4.38 19.03
CA SER A 358 6.57 3.87 19.70
C SER A 358 6.92 3.40 21.12
N ASN A 359 6.10 3.71 22.11
CA ASN A 359 6.27 3.28 23.51
C ASN A 359 5.36 2.12 23.93
N CYS A 360 4.80 1.38 22.97
CA CYS A 360 3.84 0.31 23.24
C CYS A 360 4.24 -1.02 22.59
N PHE A 361 5.54 -1.25 22.49
CA PHE A 361 6.08 -2.45 21.88
C PHE A 361 6.28 -3.56 22.90
N ASN A 362 5.22 -4.34 23.11
CA ASN A 362 5.27 -5.46 24.04
C ASN A 362 5.88 -6.71 23.39
N LEU A 363 7.19 -6.91 23.57
CA LEU A 363 7.93 -8.05 23.00
C LEU A 363 7.37 -9.41 23.43
N ASN A 364 6.90 -9.54 24.68
CA ASN A 364 6.30 -10.77 25.18
C ASN A 364 5.04 -11.16 24.39
N TYR A 365 4.20 -10.17 24.09
CA TYR A 365 3.02 -10.36 23.25
C TYR A 365 3.39 -10.85 21.85
N TYR A 366 4.30 -10.15 21.16
CA TYR A 366 4.72 -10.53 19.81
C TYR A 366 5.35 -11.93 19.77
N TRP A 367 6.19 -12.25 20.76
CA TRP A 367 6.74 -13.59 20.89
C TRP A 367 5.66 -14.65 21.08
N SER A 368 4.63 -14.38 21.89
CA SER A 368 3.50 -15.29 22.06
C SER A 368 2.75 -15.55 20.74
N GLN A 369 2.60 -14.54 19.89
CA GLN A 369 1.96 -14.68 18.57
C GLN A 369 2.84 -15.47 17.60
N ILE A 370 4.15 -15.21 17.57
CA ILE A 370 5.12 -15.98 16.78
C ILE A 370 5.04 -17.46 17.16
N LYS A 371 5.00 -17.80 18.47
CA LYS A 371 4.83 -19.17 18.93
C LYS A 371 3.51 -19.78 18.48
N LYS A 372 2.40 -19.04 18.54
CA LYS A 372 1.08 -19.52 18.09
C LYS A 372 1.11 -19.88 16.60
N GLU A 373 1.72 -19.05 15.76
CA GLU A 373 1.82 -19.28 14.32
C GLU A 373 2.76 -20.43 13.96
N ILE A 374 3.94 -20.49 14.58
CA ILE A 374 4.94 -21.55 14.32
C ILE A 374 4.45 -22.94 14.76
N ASN A 375 3.57 -23.00 15.76
CA ASN A 375 2.99 -24.26 16.23
C ASN A 375 1.78 -24.73 15.41
N LYS A 376 1.35 -23.97 14.38
CA LYS A 376 0.32 -24.46 13.45
C LYS A 376 0.91 -25.61 12.63
N PRO A 377 0.19 -26.73 12.45
CA PRO A 377 0.69 -27.85 11.66
C PRO A 377 0.98 -27.38 10.24
N THR A 378 2.24 -27.45 9.82
CA THR A 378 2.62 -27.35 8.41
C THR A 378 2.15 -28.63 7.75
N GLY A 379 1.39 -28.55 6.64
CA GLY A 379 0.87 -29.73 5.93
C GLY A 379 1.92 -30.64 5.29
N SER A 380 3.21 -30.44 5.59
CA SER A 380 4.35 -31.24 5.16
C SER A 380 4.88 -32.06 6.33
N GLU A 381 4.89 -33.39 6.20
CA GLU A 381 5.51 -34.32 7.17
C GLU A 381 7.06 -34.21 7.21
N GLU A 382 7.67 -33.54 6.22
CA GLU A 382 9.13 -33.48 6.04
C GLU A 382 9.82 -32.22 6.59
N ASP A 383 9.07 -31.22 7.09
CA ASP A 383 9.68 -29.98 7.59
C ASP A 383 10.01 -30.04 9.09
N ILE A 384 11.29 -29.85 9.42
CA ILE A 384 11.74 -29.57 10.79
C ILE A 384 10.95 -28.35 11.29
N SER A 385 10.11 -28.57 12.30
CA SER A 385 9.30 -27.51 12.93
C SER A 385 10.16 -26.27 13.19
N PRO A 386 9.71 -25.05 12.82
CA PRO A 386 10.50 -23.83 13.05
C PRO A 386 10.86 -23.62 14.53
N MET A 387 10.06 -24.16 15.45
CA MET A 387 10.36 -24.17 16.89
C MET A 387 11.63 -24.97 17.22
N VAL A 388 11.89 -26.07 16.51
CA VAL A 388 13.12 -26.85 16.67
C VAL A 388 14.32 -26.04 16.19
N ARG A 389 14.19 -25.28 15.09
CA ARG A 389 15.25 -24.39 14.60
C ARG A 389 15.54 -23.24 15.57
N ILE A 390 14.49 -22.64 16.14
CA ILE A 390 14.62 -21.62 17.20
C ILE A 390 15.38 -22.19 18.39
N LYS A 391 14.94 -23.34 18.92
CA LYS A 391 15.62 -23.98 20.07
C LYS A 391 17.05 -24.40 19.76
N ALA A 392 17.34 -24.83 18.53
CA ALA A 392 18.70 -25.12 18.09
C ALA A 392 19.57 -23.85 18.07
N THR A 393 19.00 -22.73 17.63
CA THR A 393 19.67 -21.42 17.65
C THR A 393 19.91 -20.93 19.08
N GLU A 394 18.90 -21.02 19.96
CA GLU A 394 19.04 -20.71 21.39
C GLU A 394 20.16 -21.51 22.05
N ARG A 395 20.24 -22.82 21.76
CA ARG A 395 21.33 -23.69 22.25
C ARG A 395 22.69 -23.30 21.67
N ALA A 396 22.76 -22.98 20.38
CA ALA A 396 24.00 -22.58 19.72
C ALA A 396 24.53 -21.24 20.25
N LEU A 397 23.64 -20.30 20.55
CA LEU A 397 23.97 -18.99 21.10
C LEU A 397 24.09 -18.97 22.64
N GLY A 398 23.65 -20.03 23.33
CA GLY A 398 23.65 -20.10 24.80
C GLY A 398 22.70 -19.09 25.47
N VAL A 399 21.64 -18.69 24.77
CA VAL A 399 20.63 -17.72 25.22
C VAL A 399 19.22 -18.26 24.95
N SER A 400 18.30 -18.06 25.88
CA SER A 400 16.88 -18.28 25.69
C SER A 400 16.19 -16.95 25.38
N ILE A 401 15.38 -16.93 24.32
CA ILE A 401 14.58 -15.76 23.98
C ILE A 401 13.67 -15.40 25.16
N GLU A 402 12.95 -16.39 25.70
CA GLU A 402 11.97 -16.17 26.78
C GLU A 402 12.60 -15.76 28.11
N MET A 403 13.69 -16.41 28.50
CA MET A 403 14.27 -16.22 29.83
C MET A 403 15.35 -15.14 29.87
N ASP A 404 16.13 -15.00 28.78
CA ASP A 404 17.26 -14.08 28.73
C ASP A 404 16.93 -12.82 27.95
N ILE A 405 16.19 -12.86 26.82
CA ILE A 405 16.01 -11.69 25.93
C ILE A 405 14.78 -10.87 26.30
N LEU A 406 13.59 -11.47 26.33
CA LEU A 406 12.33 -10.74 26.55
C LEU A 406 12.29 -9.93 27.85
N PRO A 407 12.83 -10.40 29.00
CA PRO A 407 12.76 -9.65 30.25
C PRO A 407 13.71 -8.44 30.34
N ILE A 408 14.55 -8.23 29.33
CA ILE A 408 15.55 -7.14 29.31
C ILE A 408 14.98 -5.87 28.72
N PHE A 409 14.09 -6.00 27.74
CA PHE A 409 13.65 -4.88 26.92
C PHE A 409 12.34 -4.30 27.46
N GLY A 410 12.28 -2.97 27.48
CA GLY A 410 11.09 -2.22 27.82
C GLY A 410 10.11 -2.13 26.64
N ASP A 411 9.21 -1.15 26.72
CA ASP A 411 8.11 -1.00 25.75
C ASP A 411 8.42 0.05 24.66
N GLU A 412 9.55 0.79 24.75
CA GLU A 412 9.98 1.71 23.71
C GLU A 412 10.85 1.06 22.62
N ILE A 413 10.46 1.30 21.36
CA ILE A 413 11.22 0.91 20.17
C ILE A 413 11.15 2.01 19.11
N GLY A 414 12.17 2.06 18.27
CA GLY A 414 12.12 2.86 17.08
C GLY A 414 13.39 2.80 16.26
N GLY A 415 13.56 3.77 15.40
CA GLY A 415 14.75 3.90 14.58
C GLY A 415 14.69 5.11 13.68
N TYR A 416 15.82 5.38 13.04
CA TYR A 416 15.91 6.41 12.02
C TYR A 416 16.79 5.96 10.87
N ILE A 417 16.57 6.59 9.71
CA ILE A 417 17.36 6.43 8.51
C ILE A 417 17.93 7.80 8.16
N SER A 418 19.25 7.91 7.99
CA SER A 418 19.91 9.19 7.64
C SER A 418 20.06 9.39 6.14
N GLY A 419 20.10 8.30 5.37
CA GLY A 419 20.38 8.34 3.94
C GLY A 419 20.81 6.98 3.41
N MET A 420 21.38 7.00 2.21
CA MET A 420 22.04 5.88 1.57
C MET A 420 23.54 6.17 1.41
N GLN A 421 24.38 5.16 1.59
CA GLN A 421 25.80 5.22 1.26
C GLN A 421 26.12 4.14 0.22
N PHE A 422 26.92 4.47 -0.78
CA PHE A 422 27.39 3.52 -1.77
C PHE A 422 28.75 2.97 -1.36
N VAL A 423 28.85 1.64 -1.30
CA VAL A 423 30.04 0.93 -0.82
C VAL A 423 30.58 0.05 -1.91
N ALA A 424 31.88 0.15 -2.19
CA ALA A 424 32.53 -0.73 -3.14
C ALA A 424 32.61 -2.17 -2.58
N VAL A 425 31.86 -3.10 -3.18
CA VAL A 425 31.90 -4.52 -2.87
C VAL A 425 32.66 -5.25 -3.98
N PRO A 426 33.68 -6.06 -3.65
CA PRO A 426 34.39 -6.87 -4.63
C PRO A 426 33.41 -7.72 -5.47
N MET A 427 33.60 -7.76 -6.79
CA MET A 427 32.78 -8.47 -7.79
C MET A 427 31.36 -7.92 -8.05
N VAL A 428 30.77 -7.15 -7.15
CA VAL A 428 29.42 -6.56 -7.35
C VAL A 428 29.48 -5.10 -7.77
N GLY A 429 30.58 -4.41 -7.49
CA GLY A 429 30.72 -2.97 -7.75
C GLY A 429 30.25 -2.14 -6.55
N GLU A 430 29.86 -0.90 -6.79
CA GLU A 430 29.21 -0.09 -5.75
C GLU A 430 27.88 -0.75 -5.35
N PHE A 431 27.55 -0.78 -4.06
CA PHE A 431 26.33 -1.36 -3.51
C PHE A 431 25.70 -0.37 -2.53
N PRO A 432 24.40 -0.05 -2.66
CA PRO A 432 23.73 0.90 -1.80
C PRO A 432 23.40 0.28 -0.43
N ILE A 433 23.82 0.94 0.64
CA ILE A 433 23.61 0.52 2.03
C ILE A 433 22.90 1.64 2.77
N PRO A 434 21.75 1.37 3.40
CA PRO A 434 21.05 2.40 4.15
C PRO A 434 21.78 2.71 5.46
N GLU A 435 21.79 3.98 5.84
CA GLU A 435 22.32 4.41 7.14
C GLU A 435 21.22 4.36 8.19
N ILE A 436 20.99 3.17 8.75
CA ILE A 436 19.91 2.89 9.70
C ILE A 436 20.46 2.77 11.13
N VAL A 437 19.74 3.34 12.09
CA VAL A 437 19.84 3.01 13.51
C VAL A 437 18.50 2.51 14.00
N LEU A 438 18.51 1.38 14.67
CA LEU A 438 17.40 0.88 15.47
C LEU A 438 17.71 1.13 16.94
N PHE A 439 16.72 1.46 17.74
CA PHE A 439 16.88 1.55 19.19
C PHE A 439 15.77 0.80 19.90
N LEU A 440 16.14 0.19 21.02
CA LEU A 440 15.22 -0.49 21.93
C LEU A 440 15.52 -0.03 23.36
N GLU A 441 14.47 0.23 24.14
CA GLU A 441 14.62 0.43 25.57
C GLU A 441 15.07 -0.86 26.25
N ALA A 442 16.03 -0.74 27.15
CA ALA A 442 16.55 -1.81 27.99
C ALA A 442 16.33 -1.44 29.46
N ASP A 443 15.39 -2.13 30.11
CA ASP A 443 15.08 -1.97 31.54
C ASP A 443 16.27 -2.40 32.43
N ASP A 444 17.09 -3.33 31.95
CA ASP A 444 18.29 -3.83 32.64
C ASP A 444 19.49 -3.88 31.70
N LEU A 445 20.21 -2.75 31.60
CA LEU A 445 21.41 -2.59 30.76
C LEU A 445 22.48 -3.65 31.05
N ASN A 446 22.68 -4.02 32.32
CA ASN A 446 23.68 -5.02 32.71
C ASN A 446 23.32 -6.41 32.18
N LYS A 447 22.03 -6.76 32.17
CA LYS A 447 21.58 -8.01 31.54
C LYS A 447 21.67 -7.93 30.02
N ALA A 448 21.30 -6.79 29.42
CA ALA A 448 21.42 -6.57 27.98
C ALA A 448 22.86 -6.81 27.51
N GLU A 449 23.82 -6.19 28.18
CA GLU A 449 25.25 -6.33 27.90
C GLU A 449 25.73 -7.77 28.08
N LYS A 450 25.28 -8.48 29.12
CA LYS A 450 25.62 -9.90 29.32
C LYS A 450 25.09 -10.79 28.20
N VAL A 451 23.87 -10.56 27.74
CA VAL A 451 23.27 -11.31 26.63
C VAL A 451 24.00 -11.01 25.33
N LEU A 452 24.28 -9.75 25.03
CA LEU A 452 25.06 -9.36 23.86
C LEU A 452 26.47 -9.98 23.89
N LYS A 453 27.15 -9.98 25.05
CA LYS A 453 28.44 -10.67 25.23
C LYS A 453 28.37 -12.16 24.93
N LYS A 454 27.30 -12.87 25.34
CA LYS A 454 27.11 -14.30 25.02
C LYS A 454 26.91 -14.54 23.52
N VAL A 455 26.07 -13.74 22.88
CA VAL A 455 25.80 -13.86 21.44
C VAL A 455 27.06 -13.58 20.61
N THR A 456 27.96 -12.76 21.13
CA THR A 456 29.15 -12.26 20.42
C THR A 456 30.44 -12.97 20.79
N THR A 457 30.45 -13.85 21.79
CA THR A 457 31.57 -14.78 22.04
C THR A 457 31.62 -15.95 21.04
N ASN A 458 30.71 -15.98 20.05
CA ASN A 458 30.68 -16.98 19.00
C ASN A 458 31.92 -16.85 18.07
N PRO A 459 32.66 -17.94 17.76
CA PRO A 459 33.88 -17.89 16.95
C PRO A 459 33.74 -17.27 15.56
N PHE A 460 32.53 -17.11 15.03
CA PHE A 460 32.31 -16.53 13.71
C PHE A 460 32.29 -15.00 13.66
N VAL A 461 32.15 -14.30 14.79
CA VAL A 461 32.09 -12.83 14.84
C VAL A 461 32.93 -12.31 16.01
N VAL A 462 34.11 -11.76 15.72
CA VAL A 462 34.94 -11.10 16.74
C VAL A 462 34.51 -9.64 16.82
N LEU A 463 33.88 -9.27 17.94
CA LEU A 463 33.60 -7.87 18.22
C LEU A 463 34.86 -7.12 18.63
N GLN A 464 34.99 -5.93 18.08
CA GLN A 464 35.94 -4.91 18.51
C GLN A 464 35.20 -3.87 19.33
N GLU A 465 35.95 -3.13 20.14
CA GLU A 465 35.45 -2.09 21.03
C GLU A 465 36.20 -0.78 20.75
N GLU A 466 35.47 0.33 20.72
CA GLU A 466 36.00 1.68 20.57
C GLU A 466 35.24 2.64 21.48
N ASP A 467 35.96 3.36 22.35
CA ASP A 467 35.38 4.44 23.14
C ASP A 467 35.26 5.73 22.31
N TYR A 468 34.05 6.29 22.25
CA TYR A 468 33.77 7.55 21.56
C TYR A 468 32.93 8.47 22.43
N LYS A 469 33.51 9.60 22.87
CA LYS A 469 32.87 10.57 23.78
C LYS A 469 32.23 9.91 25.01
N ASP A 470 33.00 9.10 25.73
CA ASP A 470 32.56 8.36 26.92
C ASP A 470 31.46 7.31 26.68
N VAL A 471 31.16 6.97 25.42
CA VAL A 471 30.27 5.86 25.05
C VAL A 471 31.08 4.77 24.35
N SER A 472 31.03 3.55 24.89
CA SER A 472 31.65 2.38 24.26
C SER A 472 30.79 1.89 23.10
N ILE A 473 31.42 1.78 21.93
CA ILE A 473 30.83 1.22 20.71
C ILE A 473 31.45 -0.14 20.45
N HIS A 474 30.60 -1.16 20.37
CA HIS A 474 31.02 -2.51 20.00
C HIS A 474 30.63 -2.78 18.55
N TYR A 475 31.56 -3.31 17.74
CA TYR A 475 31.32 -3.50 16.31
C TYR A 475 32.00 -4.74 15.74
N ALA A 476 31.38 -5.34 14.72
CA ALA A 476 31.94 -6.48 13.99
C ALA A 476 32.63 -5.99 12.71
N ALA A 477 33.95 -6.17 12.61
CA ALA A 477 34.67 -5.91 11.37
C ALA A 477 34.43 -7.07 10.38
N LEU A 478 33.68 -6.79 9.31
CA LEU A 478 33.40 -7.75 8.25
C LEU A 478 34.35 -7.55 7.06
N PRO A 479 34.59 -8.58 6.22
CA PRO A 479 35.39 -8.45 4.99
C PRO A 479 34.70 -7.62 3.89
N LEU A 480 33.68 -6.84 4.26
CA LEU A 480 32.91 -5.93 3.41
C LEU A 480 33.39 -4.46 3.53
N GLY A 481 34.42 -4.21 4.34
CA GLY A 481 34.99 -2.87 4.54
C GLY A 481 34.31 -2.08 5.67
N ALA A 482 34.86 -0.90 5.97
CA ALA A 482 34.44 -0.08 7.11
C ALA A 482 32.99 0.45 7.02
N SER A 483 32.39 0.39 5.84
CA SER A 483 31.01 0.84 5.62
C SER A 483 29.96 -0.17 6.08
N VAL A 484 30.36 -1.43 6.34
CA VAL A 484 29.49 -2.51 6.86
C VAL A 484 30.15 -3.11 8.10
N GLU A 485 30.00 -2.41 9.21
CA GLU A 485 30.52 -2.80 10.51
C GLU A 485 29.37 -2.81 11.52
N PRO A 486 28.48 -3.83 11.50
CA PRO A 486 27.33 -3.87 12.40
C PRO A 486 27.78 -3.59 13.83
N ALA A 487 27.18 -2.57 14.42
CA ALA A 487 27.64 -1.99 15.67
C ALA A 487 26.47 -1.78 16.63
N TYR A 488 26.77 -1.75 17.91
CA TYR A 488 25.83 -1.33 18.94
C TYR A 488 26.52 -0.47 20.00
N CYS A 489 25.73 0.37 20.66
CA CYS A 489 26.13 1.11 21.85
C CYS A 489 24.92 1.32 22.77
N PHE A 490 25.17 1.79 23.99
CA PHE A 490 24.12 2.20 24.92
C PHE A 490 24.15 3.71 25.11
N ILE A 491 22.98 4.34 25.00
CA ILE A 491 22.77 5.75 25.36
C ILE A 491 21.64 5.80 26.39
N ASP A 492 21.97 6.15 27.63
CA ASP A 492 21.10 5.99 28.81
C ASP A 492 20.48 4.59 28.87
N LYS A 493 19.14 4.49 28.85
CA LYS A 493 18.38 3.24 28.89
C LYS A 493 18.18 2.59 27.52
N TYR A 494 18.78 3.10 26.44
CA TYR A 494 18.52 2.61 25.08
C TYR A 494 19.72 1.85 24.51
N LEU A 495 19.46 0.65 24.00
CA LEU A 495 20.36 -0.07 23.11
C LEU A 495 20.18 0.46 21.69
N LEU A 496 21.21 1.05 21.11
CA LEU A 496 21.24 1.48 19.71
C LEU A 496 22.01 0.44 18.88
N ILE A 497 21.46 0.05 17.73
CA ILE A 497 22.06 -0.89 16.79
C ILE A 497 22.12 -0.21 15.42
N GLY A 498 23.32 -0.14 14.82
CA GLY A 498 23.55 0.47 13.52
C GLY A 498 24.27 -0.47 12.57
N LEU A 499 24.15 -0.20 11.26
CA LEU A 499 24.86 -0.98 10.22
C LEU A 499 26.35 -0.65 10.14
N ASN A 500 26.76 0.51 10.67
CA ASN A 500 28.15 0.87 10.88
C ASN A 500 28.28 1.78 12.11
N ARG A 501 29.46 1.79 12.73
CA ARG A 501 29.75 2.62 13.91
C ARG A 501 29.66 4.12 13.66
N ASN A 502 29.88 4.60 12.42
CA ASN A 502 29.82 6.03 12.12
C ASN A 502 28.39 6.58 12.26
N VAL A 503 27.37 5.80 11.92
CA VAL A 503 25.98 6.21 12.15
C VAL A 503 25.67 6.35 13.65
N LEU A 504 26.22 5.47 14.49
CA LEU A 504 26.08 5.55 15.96
C LEU A 504 26.85 6.73 16.55
N LYS A 505 28.04 7.05 16.04
CA LYS A 505 28.80 8.25 16.45
C LYS A 505 27.98 9.52 16.25
N ARG A 506 27.19 9.62 15.17
CA ARG A 506 26.27 10.75 14.97
C ARG A 506 25.16 10.81 16.03
N SER A 507 24.63 9.67 16.49
CA SER A 507 23.67 9.66 17.61
C SER A 507 24.32 10.17 18.91
N ILE A 508 25.55 9.73 19.18
CA ILE A 508 26.34 10.14 20.36
C ILE A 508 26.67 11.63 20.28
N ASP A 509 27.06 12.15 19.12
CA ASP A 509 27.34 13.56 18.90
C ASP A 509 26.13 14.43 19.28
N VAL A 510 24.93 14.03 18.83
CA VAL A 510 23.68 14.72 19.11
C VAL A 510 23.29 14.61 20.59
N TYR A 511 23.55 13.47 21.22
CA TYR A 511 23.32 13.27 22.65
C TYR A 511 24.13 14.25 23.51
N HIS A 512 25.37 14.54 23.12
CA HIS A 512 26.23 15.51 23.81
C HIS A 512 26.00 16.97 23.35
N ASP A 513 25.51 17.19 22.13
CA ASP A 513 25.19 18.51 21.59
C ASP A 513 23.76 18.54 21.01
N ALA A 514 22.81 18.96 21.86
CA ALA A 514 21.41 19.11 21.47
C ALA A 514 21.18 20.14 20.34
N ALA A 515 22.19 20.94 19.96
CA ALA A 515 22.09 21.81 18.80
C ALA A 515 22.02 21.06 17.47
N ALA A 516 22.41 19.78 17.43
CA ALA A 516 22.37 18.94 16.22
C ALA A 516 21.17 17.97 16.17
N SER A 517 20.22 18.08 17.11
CA SER A 517 19.06 17.18 17.20
C SER A 517 17.97 17.52 16.18
N ILE A 518 17.17 16.52 15.81
CA ILE A 518 15.94 16.65 15.01
C ILE A 518 14.97 17.72 15.55
N GLU A 519 15.04 18.12 16.82
CA GLU A 519 14.26 19.25 17.33
C GLU A 519 14.56 20.59 16.64
N LYS A 520 15.71 20.70 15.96
CA LYS A 520 16.09 21.88 15.17
C LYS A 520 15.55 21.86 13.75
N ASP A 521 15.18 20.68 13.25
CA ASP A 521 14.54 20.55 11.96
C ASP A 521 13.22 21.34 11.97
N LYS A 522 13.12 22.31 11.06
CA LYS A 522 12.01 23.27 11.04
C LYS A 522 10.67 22.58 10.87
N ASP A 523 10.63 21.57 10.01
CA ASP A 523 9.42 20.87 9.68
C ASP A 523 9.04 19.88 10.79
N PHE A 524 10.02 19.16 11.36
CA PHE A 524 9.77 18.34 12.55
C PHE A 524 9.19 19.17 13.69
N LYS A 525 9.79 20.35 13.96
CA LYS A 525 9.34 21.26 15.01
C LYS A 525 7.93 21.80 14.77
N GLU A 526 7.58 22.13 13.52
CA GLU A 526 6.26 22.64 13.15
C GLU A 526 5.14 21.67 13.58
N PHE A 527 5.36 20.37 13.37
CA PHE A 527 4.31 19.36 13.52
C PHE A 527 4.34 18.60 14.86
N PHE A 528 5.52 18.29 15.41
CA PHE A 528 5.61 17.44 16.61
C PHE A 528 5.75 18.21 17.92
N LEU A 529 6.32 19.42 17.88
CA LEU A 529 6.64 20.17 19.11
C LEU A 529 5.63 21.27 19.45
N SER A 530 4.59 21.47 18.63
CA SER A 530 3.76 22.68 18.69
C SER A 530 2.59 22.66 19.70
N LYS A 531 2.17 21.51 20.26
CA LYS A 531 0.99 21.43 21.16
C LYS A 531 1.05 20.43 22.32
N GLU A 532 1.62 19.25 22.12
CA GLU A 532 1.66 18.18 23.14
C GLU A 532 2.96 17.40 23.00
N LYS A 533 3.78 17.38 24.05
CA LYS A 533 5.04 16.61 24.07
C LYS A 533 4.82 15.10 24.21
N LYS A 534 3.67 14.69 24.74
CA LYS A 534 3.35 13.27 24.92
C LYS A 534 2.80 12.68 23.63
N ALA A 535 3.30 11.51 23.29
CA ALA A 535 2.79 10.68 22.21
C ALA A 535 2.88 9.22 22.62
N ARG A 536 2.14 8.39 21.91
CA ARG A 536 2.32 6.96 21.92
C ARG A 536 3.20 6.49 20.78
N SER A 537 3.04 7.11 19.62
CA SER A 537 3.88 6.85 18.46
C SER A 537 4.10 8.12 17.67
N MET A 538 5.26 8.19 17.02
CA MET A 538 5.62 9.26 16.10
C MET A 538 6.27 8.65 14.86
N GLN A 539 5.97 9.21 13.71
CA GLN A 539 6.59 8.90 12.43
C GLN A 539 6.86 10.19 11.69
N PHE A 540 8.07 10.38 11.17
CA PHE A 540 8.46 11.53 10.37
C PHE A 540 9.31 11.06 9.20
N VAL A 541 9.00 11.52 8.00
CA VAL A 541 9.70 11.14 6.77
C VAL A 541 9.82 12.37 5.88
N LYS A 542 11.05 12.71 5.48
CA LYS A 542 11.35 13.61 4.37
C LYS A 542 11.17 12.82 3.08
N MET A 543 9.97 12.92 2.52
CA MET A 543 9.54 12.12 1.38
C MET A 543 10.37 12.41 0.14
N ASP A 544 10.77 13.66 -0.08
CA ASP A 544 11.65 14.01 -1.20
C ASP A 544 13.03 13.34 -1.09
N ALA A 545 13.67 13.42 0.09
CA ALA A 545 14.94 12.74 0.34
C ALA A 545 14.81 11.21 0.25
N LEU A 546 13.68 10.64 0.71
CA LEU A 546 13.41 9.21 0.58
C LEU A 546 13.24 8.80 -0.89
N MET A 547 12.54 9.58 -1.70
CA MET A 547 12.35 9.31 -3.14
C MET A 547 13.67 9.45 -3.91
N GLN A 548 14.52 10.42 -3.57
CA GLN A 548 15.87 10.54 -4.13
C GLN A 548 16.72 9.31 -3.81
N ASN A 549 16.80 8.89 -2.55
CA ASN A 549 17.49 7.65 -2.16
C ASN A 549 16.91 6.41 -2.86
N THR A 550 15.59 6.34 -3.03
CA THR A 550 14.93 5.24 -3.73
C THR A 550 15.32 5.22 -5.21
N ARG A 551 15.38 6.39 -5.86
CA ARG A 551 15.84 6.53 -7.24
C ARG A 551 17.28 6.06 -7.39
N GLU A 552 18.18 6.47 -6.49
CA GLU A 552 19.58 6.03 -6.54
C GLU A 552 19.72 4.50 -6.46
N VAL A 553 18.92 3.84 -5.61
CA VAL A 553 18.88 2.37 -5.52
C VAL A 553 18.33 1.75 -6.80
N ILE A 554 17.29 2.34 -7.40
CA ILE A 554 16.71 1.88 -8.65
C ILE A 554 17.72 2.03 -9.79
N ASP A 555 18.35 3.18 -9.94
CA ASP A 555 19.37 3.46 -10.96
C ASP A 555 20.51 2.46 -10.86
N TRP A 556 20.99 2.20 -9.63
CA TRP A 556 21.97 1.17 -9.37
C TRP A 556 21.50 -0.22 -9.81
N SER A 557 20.28 -0.62 -9.42
CA SER A 557 19.72 -1.93 -9.80
C SER A 557 19.58 -2.07 -11.32
N MET A 558 19.24 -0.98 -12.01
CA MET A 558 19.13 -0.93 -13.46
C MET A 558 20.49 -1.06 -14.12
N GLN A 559 21.52 -0.37 -13.62
CA GLN A 559 22.89 -0.50 -14.11
C GLN A 559 23.41 -1.94 -13.92
N TRP A 560 23.14 -2.55 -12.77
CA TRP A 560 23.49 -3.94 -12.51
C TRP A 560 22.78 -4.91 -13.47
N LEU A 561 21.48 -4.73 -13.70
CA LEU A 561 20.71 -5.52 -14.67
C LEU A 561 21.23 -5.35 -16.09
N LEU A 562 21.52 -4.12 -16.52
CA LEU A 562 22.09 -3.83 -17.83
C LEU A 562 23.48 -4.48 -18.00
N GLN A 563 24.29 -4.50 -16.95
CA GLN A 563 25.59 -5.19 -16.97
C GLN A 563 25.41 -6.71 -17.06
N GLN A 564 24.41 -7.26 -16.38
CA GLN A 564 24.06 -8.68 -16.49
C GLN A 564 23.55 -9.03 -17.90
N ASP A 565 22.70 -8.18 -18.49
CA ASP A 565 22.17 -8.36 -19.84
C ASP A 565 23.28 -8.26 -20.89
N LYS A 566 24.23 -7.32 -20.75
CA LYS A 566 25.44 -7.24 -21.59
C LYS A 566 26.29 -8.50 -21.47
N SER A 567 26.50 -8.99 -20.25
CA SER A 567 27.28 -10.20 -19.99
C SER A 567 26.62 -11.44 -20.61
N LYS A 568 25.29 -11.56 -20.47
CA LYS A 568 24.48 -12.61 -21.12
C LYS A 568 24.53 -12.51 -22.64
N SER A 569 24.43 -11.31 -23.20
CA SER A 569 24.52 -11.08 -24.65
C SER A 569 25.91 -11.43 -25.20
N ALA A 570 26.98 -11.03 -24.51
CA ALA A 570 28.35 -11.39 -24.87
C ALA A 570 28.58 -12.89 -24.78
N PHE A 571 28.06 -13.54 -23.73
CA PHE A 571 28.13 -14.99 -23.59
C PHE A 571 27.37 -15.72 -24.69
N LYS A 572 26.14 -15.27 -25.02
CA LYS A 572 25.32 -15.79 -26.12
C LYS A 572 26.06 -15.68 -27.45
N SER A 573 26.58 -14.49 -27.78
CA SER A 573 27.35 -14.27 -29.01
C SER A 573 28.60 -15.17 -29.06
N GLY A 574 29.30 -15.35 -27.94
CA GLY A 574 30.42 -16.28 -27.85
C GLY A 574 30.01 -17.75 -27.98
N ALA A 575 28.84 -18.14 -27.47
CA ALA A 575 28.29 -19.48 -27.64
C ALA A 575 27.84 -19.75 -29.08
N GLU A 576 27.23 -18.76 -29.75
CA GLU A 576 26.89 -18.82 -31.18
C GLU A 576 28.16 -19.00 -32.04
N HIS A 577 29.23 -18.26 -31.76
CA HIS A 577 30.51 -18.43 -32.47
C HIS A 577 31.09 -19.83 -32.26
N ARG A 578 31.09 -20.34 -31.01
CA ARG A 578 31.54 -21.71 -30.73
C ARG A 578 30.70 -22.75 -31.43
N LEU A 579 29.38 -22.55 -31.53
CA LEU A 579 28.50 -23.46 -32.26
C LEU A 579 28.90 -23.52 -33.74
N VAL A 580 29.15 -22.38 -34.36
CA VAL A 580 29.62 -22.30 -35.76
C VAL A 580 30.98 -23.01 -35.91
N ASP A 581 31.92 -22.81 -34.99
CA ASP A 581 33.22 -23.50 -35.02
C ASP A 581 33.06 -25.02 -34.90
N ILE A 582 32.19 -25.50 -34.00
CA ILE A 582 31.88 -26.93 -33.84
C ILE A 582 31.23 -27.49 -35.11
N GLU A 583 30.30 -26.75 -35.72
CA GLU A 583 29.66 -27.17 -36.97
C GLU A 583 30.66 -27.30 -38.12
N ASN A 584 31.60 -26.36 -38.24
CA ASN A 584 32.68 -26.43 -39.21
C ASN A 584 33.59 -27.64 -38.95
N ASN A 585 34.01 -27.87 -37.70
CA ASN A 585 34.85 -29.01 -37.32
C ASN A 585 34.14 -30.36 -37.57
N ILE A 586 32.83 -30.45 -37.34
CA ILE A 586 32.05 -31.64 -37.69
C ILE A 586 32.06 -31.88 -39.19
N ALA A 587 31.86 -30.83 -40.00
CA ALA A 587 31.87 -30.96 -41.46
C ALA A 587 33.26 -31.38 -41.98
N GLU A 588 34.33 -30.79 -41.46
CA GLU A 588 35.71 -31.19 -41.79
C GLU A 588 36.01 -32.63 -41.36
N GLY A 589 35.63 -33.01 -40.14
CA GLY A 589 35.82 -34.36 -39.61
C GLY A 589 35.02 -35.42 -40.38
N GLN A 590 33.81 -35.08 -40.85
CA GLN A 590 33.03 -35.95 -41.73
C GLN A 590 33.73 -36.18 -43.07
N GLY A 591 34.26 -35.13 -43.70
CA GLY A 591 35.04 -35.25 -44.93
C GLY A 591 36.33 -36.06 -44.74
N ALA A 592 37.01 -35.92 -43.59
CA ALA A 592 38.18 -36.74 -43.25
C ALA A 592 37.81 -38.21 -43.04
N LEU A 593 36.69 -38.49 -42.38
CA LEU A 593 36.19 -39.84 -42.16
C LEU A 593 35.82 -40.53 -43.49
N GLU A 594 35.14 -39.83 -44.39
CA GLU A 594 34.82 -40.34 -45.74
C GLU A 594 36.11 -40.70 -46.51
N ASN A 595 37.13 -39.83 -46.47
CA ASN A 595 38.43 -40.11 -47.08
C ASN A 595 39.11 -41.35 -46.47
N PHE A 596 39.04 -41.53 -45.14
CA PHE A 596 39.60 -42.72 -44.49
C PHE A 596 38.84 -43.99 -44.89
N MET A 597 37.51 -43.95 -44.94
CA MET A 597 36.69 -45.09 -45.38
C MET A 597 36.98 -45.48 -46.84
N GLU A 598 37.16 -44.49 -47.72
CA GLU A 598 37.56 -44.72 -49.11
C GLU A 598 38.95 -45.37 -49.17
N GLN A 599 39.94 -44.84 -48.44
CA GLN A 599 41.29 -45.41 -48.37
C GLN A 599 41.30 -46.83 -47.81
N VAL A 600 40.51 -47.11 -46.78
CA VAL A 600 40.35 -48.46 -46.20
C VAL A 600 39.78 -49.42 -47.24
N THR A 601 38.76 -48.99 -48.00
CA THR A 601 38.14 -49.82 -49.06
C THR A 601 39.14 -50.10 -50.18
N VAL A 602 39.88 -49.09 -50.63
CA VAL A 602 40.93 -49.25 -51.65
C VAL A 602 42.04 -50.19 -51.16
N LEU A 603 42.49 -50.06 -49.91
CA LEU A 603 43.52 -50.94 -49.35
C LEU A 603 43.02 -52.38 -49.15
N ASP A 604 41.77 -52.57 -48.71
CA ASP A 604 41.15 -53.90 -48.56
C ASP A 604 41.06 -54.59 -49.94
N ASP A 605 40.68 -53.86 -51.00
CA ASP A 605 40.66 -54.36 -52.39
C ASP A 605 42.07 -54.69 -52.92
N GLU A 606 43.09 -53.88 -52.58
CA GLU A 606 44.50 -54.16 -52.92
C GLU A 606 45.02 -55.41 -52.22
N ILE A 607 44.73 -55.59 -50.93
CA ILE A 607 45.12 -56.78 -50.16
C ILE A 607 44.48 -58.04 -50.76
N LEU A 608 43.19 -58.01 -51.10
CA LEU A 608 42.49 -59.13 -51.75
C LEU A 608 43.13 -59.49 -53.11
N LYS A 609 43.55 -58.49 -53.89
CA LYS A 609 44.26 -58.72 -55.16
C LYS A 609 45.63 -59.34 -54.92
N LEU A 610 46.43 -58.84 -53.98
CA LEU A 610 47.76 -59.36 -53.64
C LEU A 610 47.70 -60.79 -53.07
N GLU A 611 46.69 -61.08 -52.23
CA GLU A 611 46.40 -62.43 -51.72
C GLU A 611 46.11 -63.41 -52.86
N SER A 612 45.33 -62.98 -53.87
CA SER A 612 44.96 -63.84 -55.01
C SER A 612 46.14 -64.24 -55.91
N VAL A 613 47.25 -63.50 -55.86
CA VAL A 613 48.47 -63.73 -56.66
C VAL A 613 49.62 -64.30 -55.81
N GLY A 614 49.43 -64.47 -54.49
CA GLY A 614 50.39 -65.09 -53.57
C GLY A 614 51.56 -64.19 -53.17
N GLU A 615 51.40 -62.86 -53.23
CA GLU A 615 52.40 -61.88 -52.80
C GLU A 615 52.36 -61.62 -51.28
N ASN A 616 53.43 -61.00 -50.73
CA ASN A 616 53.50 -60.68 -49.29
C ASN A 616 52.60 -59.48 -48.95
N ILE A 617 51.63 -59.70 -48.07
CA ILE A 617 50.59 -58.74 -47.68
C ILE A 617 50.82 -58.07 -46.32
N GLU A 618 51.82 -58.49 -45.54
CA GLU A 618 51.99 -58.05 -44.14
C GLU A 618 52.11 -56.53 -44.01
N VAL A 619 52.83 -55.88 -44.92
CA VAL A 619 53.00 -54.41 -44.94
C VAL A 619 51.68 -53.70 -45.18
N LYS A 620 50.85 -54.20 -46.11
CA LYS A 620 49.55 -53.62 -46.46
C LYS A 620 48.50 -53.88 -45.37
N GLN A 621 48.56 -55.04 -44.73
CA GLN A 621 47.70 -55.35 -43.57
C GLN A 621 48.01 -54.43 -42.36
N GLU A 622 49.28 -54.07 -42.15
CA GLU A 622 49.64 -53.10 -41.11
C GLU A 622 49.21 -51.67 -41.45
N GLU A 623 49.34 -51.23 -42.71
CA GLU A 623 48.79 -49.95 -43.19
C GLU A 623 47.26 -49.88 -43.01
N LEU A 624 46.55 -50.96 -43.33
CA LEU A 624 45.11 -51.08 -43.13
C LEU A 624 44.72 -50.99 -41.65
N ARG A 625 45.49 -51.65 -40.76
CA ARG A 625 45.26 -51.60 -39.31
C ARG A 625 45.40 -50.19 -38.78
N GLN A 626 46.43 -49.46 -39.19
CA GLN A 626 46.64 -48.07 -38.80
C GLN A 626 45.56 -47.14 -39.35
N LEU A 627 45.07 -47.37 -40.58
CA LEU A 627 43.94 -46.62 -41.14
C LEU A 627 42.63 -46.89 -40.40
N LYS A 628 42.33 -48.16 -40.05
CA LYS A 628 41.15 -48.52 -39.25
C LYS A 628 41.21 -47.93 -37.83
N GLU A 629 42.38 -47.86 -37.21
CA GLU A 629 42.57 -47.17 -35.92
C GLU A 629 42.31 -45.66 -36.04
N ARG A 630 42.76 -45.01 -37.12
CA ARG A 630 42.48 -43.59 -37.38
C ARG A 630 41.00 -43.34 -37.66
N GLU A 631 40.33 -44.22 -38.41
CA GLU A 631 38.88 -44.17 -38.66
C GLU A 631 38.09 -44.21 -37.34
N ILE A 632 38.43 -45.15 -36.44
CA ILE A 632 37.79 -45.27 -35.11
C ILE A 632 38.02 -44.01 -34.27
N LEU A 633 39.23 -43.46 -34.27
CA LEU A 633 39.55 -42.24 -33.53
C LEU A 633 38.77 -41.04 -34.07
N GLN A 634 38.73 -40.87 -35.40
CA GLN A 634 38.00 -39.80 -36.07
C GLN A 634 36.49 -39.88 -35.79
N LYS A 635 35.93 -41.10 -35.79
CA LYS A 635 34.52 -41.33 -35.47
C LYS A 635 34.20 -40.93 -34.02
N LYS A 636 35.07 -41.27 -33.07
CA LYS A 636 34.92 -40.89 -31.66
C LYS A 636 34.99 -39.36 -31.49
N GLU A 637 35.91 -38.70 -32.16
CA GLU A 637 36.02 -37.23 -32.13
C GLU A 637 34.76 -36.56 -32.69
N LEU A 638 34.16 -37.11 -33.75
CA LEU A 638 32.88 -36.65 -34.28
C LEU A 638 31.72 -36.85 -33.30
N GLU A 639 31.66 -37.96 -32.58
CA GLU A 639 30.66 -38.21 -31.53
C GLU A 639 30.78 -37.19 -30.38
N ASP A 640 32.01 -36.89 -29.94
CA ASP A 640 32.29 -35.89 -28.91
C ASP A 640 31.88 -34.47 -29.39
N LEU A 641 32.20 -34.10 -30.64
CA LEU A 641 31.79 -32.81 -31.22
C LEU A 641 30.26 -32.70 -31.36
N GLN A 642 29.56 -33.79 -31.72
CA GLN A 642 28.09 -33.81 -31.78
C GLN A 642 27.46 -33.62 -30.40
N MET A 643 28.06 -34.20 -29.36
CA MET A 643 27.62 -34.00 -27.98
C MET A 643 27.80 -32.54 -27.54
N GLN A 644 28.97 -31.94 -27.82
CA GLN A 644 29.23 -30.53 -27.54
C GLN A 644 28.27 -29.60 -28.29
N LYS A 645 27.94 -29.90 -29.55
CA LYS A 645 26.93 -29.16 -30.33
C LYS A 645 25.57 -29.18 -29.62
N LYS A 646 25.14 -30.34 -29.14
CA LYS A 646 23.87 -30.51 -28.43
C LYS A 646 23.84 -29.67 -27.15
N GLU A 647 24.88 -29.76 -26.32
CA GLU A 647 24.99 -28.98 -25.08
C GLU A 647 24.98 -27.47 -25.32
N GLN A 648 25.72 -26.98 -26.32
CA GLN A 648 25.72 -25.56 -26.68
C GLN A 648 24.35 -25.09 -27.22
N THR A 649 23.63 -25.95 -27.95
CA THR A 649 22.29 -25.63 -28.47
C THR A 649 21.26 -25.52 -27.34
N GLU A 650 21.26 -26.48 -26.41
CA GLU A 650 20.38 -26.46 -25.23
C GLU A 650 20.67 -25.23 -24.36
N MET A 651 21.94 -24.89 -24.19
CA MET A 651 22.36 -23.68 -23.49
C MET A 651 21.83 -22.41 -24.17
N LEU A 652 21.94 -22.29 -25.50
CA LEU A 652 21.43 -21.15 -26.27
C LEU A 652 19.90 -21.01 -26.20
N GLN A 653 19.16 -22.11 -26.24
CA GLN A 653 17.69 -22.09 -26.11
C GLN A 653 17.25 -21.53 -24.75
N GLY A 654 17.90 -21.93 -23.65
CA GLY A 654 17.61 -21.39 -22.31
C GLY A 654 17.85 -19.87 -22.16
N TYR A 655 18.64 -19.25 -23.05
CA TYR A 655 18.88 -17.81 -23.05
C TYR A 655 17.85 -17.00 -23.87
N GLN A 656 17.25 -17.57 -24.92
CA GLN A 656 16.31 -16.83 -25.77
C GLN A 656 15.04 -16.40 -25.01
N ASP A 657 14.53 -17.27 -24.14
CA ASP A 657 13.33 -17.03 -23.33
C ASP A 657 13.48 -15.86 -22.33
N ASN A 658 14.71 -15.45 -22.01
CA ASN A 658 15.00 -14.42 -21.01
C ASN A 658 15.17 -12.99 -21.57
N THR A 659 15.18 -12.81 -22.90
CA THR A 659 15.49 -11.51 -23.55
C THR A 659 14.27 -10.59 -23.74
N GLN A 660 13.06 -11.12 -23.89
CA GLN A 660 11.83 -10.31 -23.96
C GLN A 660 11.60 -9.46 -22.71
N GLY A 661 12.10 -9.90 -21.55
CA GLY A 661 11.96 -9.16 -20.30
C GLY A 661 12.74 -7.84 -20.23
N ALA A 662 13.79 -7.63 -21.04
CA ALA A 662 14.62 -6.42 -20.93
C ALA A 662 13.89 -5.14 -21.38
N ARG A 663 13.19 -5.22 -22.53
CA ARG A 663 12.37 -4.12 -23.05
C ARG A 663 11.22 -3.78 -22.11
N GLN A 664 10.47 -4.79 -21.67
CA GLN A 664 9.38 -4.60 -20.72
C GLN A 664 9.88 -3.97 -19.41
N ARG A 665 11.04 -4.41 -18.88
CA ARG A 665 11.63 -3.75 -17.71
C ARG A 665 11.89 -2.27 -17.96
N GLN A 666 12.53 -1.92 -19.08
CA GLN A 666 12.83 -0.53 -19.39
C GLN A 666 11.55 0.33 -19.49
N ILE A 667 10.54 -0.15 -20.20
CA ILE A 667 9.24 0.54 -20.31
C ILE A 667 8.59 0.70 -18.92
N PHE A 668 8.64 -0.31 -18.07
CA PHE A 668 8.13 -0.19 -16.69
C PHE A 668 8.85 0.92 -15.90
N PHE A 669 10.18 0.99 -16.00
CA PHE A 669 10.96 2.03 -15.31
C PHE A 669 10.64 3.43 -15.84
N ASP A 670 10.70 3.59 -17.15
CA ASP A 670 10.57 4.89 -17.83
C ASP A 670 9.13 5.42 -17.80
N GLU A 671 8.13 4.55 -18.00
CA GLU A 671 6.73 4.94 -18.17
C GLU A 671 5.90 4.84 -16.88
N ILE A 672 6.35 4.11 -15.86
CA ILE A 672 5.61 3.94 -14.60
C ILE A 672 6.43 4.43 -13.42
N LEU A 673 7.60 3.83 -13.18
CA LEU A 673 8.28 4.01 -11.92
C LEU A 673 8.83 5.43 -11.75
N TYR A 674 9.62 5.95 -12.70
CA TYR A 674 10.19 7.29 -12.57
C TYR A 674 9.13 8.40 -12.53
N PRO A 675 8.09 8.41 -13.38
CA PRO A 675 7.02 9.41 -13.28
C PRO A 675 6.32 9.39 -11.92
N VAL A 676 6.05 8.21 -11.36
CA VAL A 676 5.43 8.09 -10.03
C VAL A 676 6.37 8.59 -8.94
N LEU A 677 7.67 8.30 -9.02
CA LEU A 677 8.67 8.82 -8.08
C LEU A 677 8.78 10.35 -8.17
N ASP A 678 8.79 10.93 -9.37
CA ASP A 678 8.78 12.39 -9.57
C ASP A 678 7.54 13.02 -8.91
N GLY A 679 6.39 12.37 -9.08
CA GLY A 679 5.13 12.77 -8.46
C GLY A 679 5.19 12.72 -6.94
N LEU A 680 5.76 11.66 -6.37
CA LEU A 680 5.95 11.49 -4.93
C LEU A 680 6.97 12.47 -4.34
N GLU A 681 7.99 12.89 -5.10
CA GLU A 681 8.99 13.88 -4.65
C GLU A 681 8.40 15.29 -4.43
N SER A 682 7.23 15.55 -5.01
CA SER A 682 6.46 16.78 -4.73
C SER A 682 5.93 16.84 -3.30
N ILE A 683 5.75 15.68 -2.67
CA ILE A 683 5.47 15.57 -1.24
C ILE A 683 6.82 15.72 -0.55
N LYS A 684 6.98 16.82 0.18
CA LYS A 684 8.21 17.07 0.93
C LYS A 684 8.24 16.24 2.19
N ILE A 685 7.13 16.18 2.91
CA ILE A 685 7.13 15.59 4.26
C ILE A 685 5.85 14.83 4.50
N LEU A 686 6.03 13.65 5.09
CA LEU A 686 4.97 12.85 5.67
C LEU A 686 5.27 12.66 7.16
N GLY A 687 4.26 12.82 8.01
CA GLY A 687 4.40 12.40 9.38
C GLY A 687 3.08 12.10 10.07
N GLY A 688 3.19 11.49 11.25
CA GLY A 688 2.08 11.03 12.03
C GLY A 688 2.41 10.99 13.52
N LYS A 689 1.45 11.39 14.34
CA LYS A 689 1.53 11.31 15.79
C LYS A 689 0.26 10.64 16.31
N THR A 690 0.41 9.65 17.17
CA THR A 690 -0.72 9.03 17.88
C THR A 690 -0.66 9.35 19.35
N THR A 691 -1.81 9.66 19.96
CA THR A 691 -2.02 9.80 21.39
C THR A 691 -3.16 8.89 21.84
N VAL A 692 -3.16 8.55 23.13
CA VAL A 692 -4.21 7.75 23.77
C VAL A 692 -4.56 8.41 25.09
N ASP A 693 -5.84 8.73 25.26
CA ASP A 693 -6.39 9.24 26.50
C ASP A 693 -7.83 8.74 26.69
N SER A 694 -8.15 8.32 27.91
CA SER A 694 -9.55 8.17 28.37
C SER A 694 -10.50 7.38 27.46
N GLY A 695 -10.01 6.31 26.83
CA GLY A 695 -10.82 5.45 25.94
C GLY A 695 -10.88 5.93 24.49
N VAL A 696 -9.97 6.83 24.10
CA VAL A 696 -9.84 7.34 22.73
C VAL A 696 -8.39 7.24 22.28
N MET A 697 -8.18 6.70 21.09
CA MET A 697 -6.92 6.78 20.36
C MET A 697 -7.07 7.84 19.28
N GLU A 698 -6.26 8.88 19.34
CA GLU A 698 -6.22 9.94 18.33
C GLU A 698 -4.94 9.84 17.52
N SER A 699 -5.06 9.82 16.20
CA SER A 699 -3.91 9.89 15.29
C SER A 699 -4.05 11.12 14.41
N GLU A 700 -3.04 11.97 14.40
CA GLU A 700 -2.92 13.10 13.49
C GLU A 700 -1.79 12.81 12.50
N SER A 701 -2.09 12.81 11.21
CA SER A 701 -1.09 12.75 10.14
C SER A 701 -1.07 14.04 9.34
N PHE A 702 0.08 14.33 8.74
CA PHE A 702 0.27 15.50 7.91
C PHE A 702 1.12 15.19 6.69
N LEU A 703 0.85 15.92 5.62
CA LEU A 703 1.49 15.83 4.32
C LEU A 703 1.77 17.27 3.85
N LYS A 704 3.03 17.58 3.57
CA LYS A 704 3.45 18.91 3.08
C LYS A 704 4.02 18.78 1.68
#